data_AF-A0A960CAY4-F1
#
_entry.id   AF-A0A960CAY4-F1
#
_cell.length_a   1.000
_cell.length_b   1.000
_cell.length_c   1.000
_cell.angle_alpha   90.00
_cell.angle_beta   90.00
_cell.angle_gamma   90.00
#
_symmetry.space_group_name_H-M   'P 1'
#
loop_
_entity.id
_entity.type
_entity.pdbx_description
1 polymer ?
#
loop_
_entity_poly.entity_id
_entity_poly.type
_entity_poly.pdbx_seq_one_letter_code
_entity_poly.pdbx_strand_id
1 'polypeptide(L)'
;MDTASPTPSSSTTTASGLDRERAVLAWWGRAAVVAVFVIAALDLLGWATGIPELTRILETWPRMPPWSAALLMTLAAATAMQLGHPSPFRTGTARTVAAIAGVLAVVFLAEYVTGRSFGLDRTFFPEAVRELPDDFPGRRPSPRTLLSVLVLSFAVGLSNLDRRWARVTWSLLLTAAATLPVITVVATVFSDASLRGGQANLATLGVSLLVVATLLSRPDRNPVAWLLARPDRWPLVRLVAIFAALPIVVELSRLVFVAIGVSGEGVWVLSVTVATVAIGAGAFYVGQREQRLLFDKAHLSSQRAEAHRERFEAVLSHAPSAISVRDRDHRYVVVNQAFCDLFGKKSVADVIGRSEEETLPAEVVRTSRLAEDRILAGENFFEEESIRNGPDDIAVLTQRFPLRDATGEVTEMVTIRTDITYRKKALAEIAERLRWQETIADAIRDGRLLVYSQPIVDIATREQVGEELLIRLRAANSEEILAPNTFLPHCERHNLMPMIDRYMVRRAIELGRAGRCVNVNIAGQTFADEAAMQDIFGGLDAAGPQVAKNVVFEITETTAVTSTEMAKEFSRSMAMRGARVVLDDFGTGYGSFTELRHLKLSSLKIDQSFVRRILEDPDDERVVNTIIVVARVYGLSVVAEGVESEEILAKLAALGADRAQGYLFGKPAPVD
;
A
#
# COMPACT_ATOMS: atom_id res chain seq x y z
N MET A 1 2.72 15.46 21.64
CA MET A 1 1.29 15.50 21.30
C MET A 1 1.24 15.31 19.81
N ASP A 2 0.87 14.16 19.25
CA ASP A 2 -0.27 13.32 19.60
C ASP A 2 0.05 11.82 19.59
N THR A 3 -0.53 11.13 20.57
CA THR A 3 -0.44 9.69 20.80
C THR A 3 -1.44 8.96 19.90
N ALA A 4 -0.94 8.16 18.96
CA ALA A 4 -1.75 7.25 18.16
C ALA A 4 -2.22 6.06 19.01
N SER A 5 -3.54 5.86 19.01
CA SER A 5 -4.29 4.80 19.68
C SER A 5 -3.91 3.39 19.19
N PRO A 6 -3.85 2.36 20.06
CA PRO A 6 -3.71 0.99 19.62
C PRO A 6 -5.06 0.44 19.16
N THR A 7 -5.05 -0.27 18.03
CA THR A 7 -6.18 -1.06 17.52
C THR A 7 -6.54 -2.20 18.49
N PRO A 8 -7.82 -2.59 18.62
CA PRO A 8 -8.23 -3.62 19.56
C PRO A 8 -7.82 -5.01 19.07
N SER A 9 -7.23 -5.79 19.97
CA SER A 9 -6.85 -7.18 19.79
C SER A 9 -8.05 -8.06 19.46
N SER A 10 -7.90 -8.88 18.41
CA SER A 10 -8.89 -9.84 17.89
C SER A 10 -9.03 -11.12 18.74
N SER A 11 -8.70 -11.08 20.03
CA SER A 11 -8.66 -12.26 20.90
C SER A 11 -9.91 -12.48 21.77
N THR A 12 -10.85 -11.53 21.84
CA THR A 12 -12.06 -11.62 22.67
C THR A 12 -13.26 -12.27 21.97
N THR A 13 -13.28 -12.36 20.64
CA THR A 13 -14.45 -12.86 19.90
C THR A 13 -14.59 -14.40 19.97
N THR A 14 -13.48 -15.14 20.07
CA THR A 14 -13.47 -16.61 20.03
C THR A 14 -13.99 -17.26 21.33
N ALA A 15 -13.75 -16.63 22.48
CA ALA A 15 -14.25 -17.14 23.78
C ALA A 15 -15.79 -17.11 23.86
N SER A 16 -16.43 -16.07 23.31
CA SER A 16 -17.89 -15.92 23.34
C SER A 16 -18.65 -16.97 22.52
N GLY A 17 -18.03 -17.49 21.45
CA GLY A 17 -18.63 -18.51 20.58
C GLY A 17 -18.66 -19.90 21.22
N LEU A 18 -17.57 -20.29 21.86
CA LEU A 18 -17.42 -21.60 22.52
C LEU A 18 -18.36 -21.75 23.72
N ASP A 19 -18.58 -20.68 24.49
CA ASP A 19 -19.51 -20.70 25.62
C ASP A 19 -20.97 -20.80 25.16
N ARG A 20 -21.32 -20.16 24.05
CA ARG A 20 -22.65 -20.27 23.45
C ARG A 20 -22.94 -21.67 22.93
N GLU A 21 -21.98 -22.32 22.27
CA GLU A 21 -22.10 -23.71 21.82
C GLU A 21 -22.27 -24.69 22.98
N ARG A 22 -21.49 -24.53 24.06
CA ARG A 22 -21.62 -25.35 25.28
C ARG A 22 -22.98 -25.20 25.94
N ALA A 23 -23.54 -23.99 25.97
CA ALA A 23 -24.86 -23.72 26.52
C ALA A 23 -25.97 -24.44 25.73
N VAL A 24 -25.89 -24.43 24.39
CA VAL A 24 -26.84 -25.13 23.52
C VAL A 24 -26.77 -26.64 23.72
N LEU A 25 -25.57 -27.22 23.78
CA LEU A 25 -25.38 -28.65 24.01
C LEU A 25 -25.91 -29.09 25.39
N ALA A 26 -25.68 -28.28 26.43
CA ALA A 26 -26.21 -28.54 27.76
C ALA A 26 -27.74 -28.48 27.80
N TRP A 27 -28.38 -27.61 27.01
CA TRP A 27 -29.84 -27.55 26.89
C TRP A 27 -30.41 -28.84 26.30
N TRP A 28 -29.85 -29.32 25.19
CA TRP A 28 -30.26 -30.59 24.58
C TRP A 28 -30.02 -31.79 25.49
N GLY A 29 -28.92 -31.80 26.24
CA GLY A 29 -28.65 -32.81 27.26
C GLY A 29 -29.73 -32.84 28.35
N ARG A 30 -30.18 -31.66 28.82
CA ARG A 30 -31.29 -31.56 29.79
C ARG A 30 -32.61 -32.03 29.20
N ALA A 31 -32.91 -31.66 27.95
CA ALA A 31 -34.12 -32.09 27.25
C ALA A 31 -34.20 -33.63 27.15
N ALA A 32 -33.09 -34.28 26.79
CA ALA A 32 -33.01 -35.74 26.74
C ALA A 32 -33.23 -36.38 28.12
N VAL A 33 -32.65 -35.83 29.19
CA VAL A 33 -32.88 -36.30 30.57
C VAL A 33 -34.35 -36.13 31.00
N VAL A 34 -34.96 -34.98 30.70
CA VAL A 34 -36.38 -34.73 30.99
C VAL A 34 -37.26 -35.75 30.25
N ALA A 35 -36.97 -36.04 28.98
CA ALA A 35 -37.70 -37.06 28.23
C ALA A 35 -37.61 -38.45 28.89
N VAL A 36 -36.44 -38.83 29.43
CA VAL A 36 -36.28 -40.09 30.18
C VAL A 36 -37.08 -40.09 31.48
N PHE A 37 -37.10 -38.98 32.22
CA PHE A 37 -37.95 -38.85 33.40
C PHE A 37 -39.44 -38.98 33.07
N VAL A 38 -39.89 -38.33 32.00
CA VAL A 38 -41.29 -38.45 31.53
C VAL A 38 -41.62 -39.89 31.15
N ILE A 39 -40.76 -40.53 30.34
CA ILE A 39 -40.93 -41.95 29.96
C ILE A 39 -41.06 -42.85 31.19
N ALA A 40 -40.15 -42.71 32.16
CA ALA A 40 -40.14 -43.56 33.34
C ALA A 40 -41.27 -43.25 34.34
N ALA A 41 -41.66 -41.98 34.47
CA ALA A 41 -42.78 -41.57 35.33
C ALA A 41 -44.12 -42.06 34.77
N LEU A 42 -44.31 -41.97 33.45
CA LEU A 42 -45.50 -42.52 32.78
C LEU A 42 -45.58 -44.04 32.96
N ASP A 43 -44.45 -44.76 32.82
CA ASP A 43 -44.42 -46.20 33.05
C ASP A 43 -44.84 -46.57 34.49
N LEU A 44 -44.26 -45.91 35.50
CA LEU A 44 -44.63 -46.14 36.89
C LEU A 44 -46.08 -45.76 37.19
N LEU A 45 -46.58 -44.68 36.58
CA LEU A 45 -47.99 -44.30 36.70
C LEU A 45 -48.91 -45.34 36.05
N GLY A 46 -48.52 -45.89 34.90
CA GLY A 46 -49.21 -46.99 34.24
C GLY A 46 -49.36 -48.20 35.14
N TRP A 47 -48.29 -48.59 35.82
CA TRP A 47 -48.32 -49.67 36.82
C TRP A 47 -49.12 -49.34 38.08
N ALA A 48 -49.10 -48.09 38.54
CA ALA A 48 -49.86 -47.67 39.73
C ALA A 48 -51.37 -47.52 39.46
N THR A 49 -51.75 -47.21 38.23
CA THR A 49 -53.15 -46.97 37.82
C THR A 49 -53.78 -48.15 37.08
N GLY A 50 -52.98 -49.14 36.69
CA GLY A 50 -53.42 -50.28 35.87
C GLY A 50 -53.67 -49.93 34.40
N ILE A 51 -53.15 -48.80 33.90
CA ILE A 51 -53.33 -48.34 32.51
C ILE A 51 -52.18 -48.88 31.64
N PRO A 52 -52.39 -49.95 30.85
CA PRO A 52 -51.31 -50.62 30.13
C PRO A 52 -50.71 -49.78 28.99
N GLU A 53 -51.46 -48.83 28.43
CA GLU A 53 -51.02 -47.91 27.38
C GLU A 53 -49.90 -46.98 27.83
N LEU A 54 -49.74 -46.75 29.14
CA LEU A 54 -48.65 -45.94 29.67
C LEU A 54 -47.33 -46.73 29.83
N THR A 55 -47.39 -48.06 29.77
CA THR A 55 -46.24 -48.97 29.94
C THR A 55 -45.63 -49.46 28.62
N ARG A 56 -46.22 -49.09 27.47
CA ARG A 56 -45.75 -49.41 26.10
C ARG A 56 -46.20 -48.35 25.09
N ILE A 57 -45.37 -48.03 24.10
CA ILE A 57 -45.72 -47.05 23.04
C ILE A 57 -46.50 -47.71 21.90
N LEU A 58 -46.03 -48.88 21.45
CA LEU A 58 -46.68 -49.65 20.39
C LEU A 58 -47.34 -50.87 21.01
N GLU A 59 -48.50 -51.28 20.49
CA GLU A 59 -49.19 -52.48 20.98
C GLU A 59 -48.35 -53.76 20.82
N THR A 60 -47.45 -53.77 19.83
CA THR A 60 -46.50 -54.84 19.56
C THR A 60 -45.29 -54.85 20.50
N TRP A 61 -45.08 -53.78 21.28
CA TRP A 61 -43.97 -53.70 22.22
C TRP A 61 -44.30 -54.34 23.56
N PRO A 62 -43.32 -55.02 24.20
CA PRO A 62 -43.52 -55.55 25.53
C PRO A 62 -43.60 -54.39 26.52
N ARG A 63 -44.42 -54.56 27.57
CA ARG A 63 -44.52 -53.59 28.66
C ARG A 63 -43.16 -53.40 29.32
N MET A 64 -42.84 -52.17 29.67
CA MET A 64 -41.61 -51.86 30.39
C MET A 64 -41.76 -52.27 31.87
N PRO A 65 -40.83 -53.07 32.44
CA PRO A 65 -40.89 -53.41 33.85
C PRO A 65 -40.63 -52.19 34.74
N PRO A 66 -41.29 -52.06 35.91
CA PRO A 66 -41.15 -50.88 36.79
C PRO A 66 -39.72 -50.67 37.29
N TRP A 67 -38.95 -51.76 37.47
CA TRP A 67 -37.53 -51.68 37.79
C TRP A 67 -36.68 -51.06 36.66
N SER A 68 -37.10 -51.20 35.41
CA SER A 68 -36.44 -50.52 34.29
C SER A 68 -36.65 -49.01 34.40
N ALA A 69 -37.85 -48.57 34.78
CA ALA A 69 -38.15 -47.15 34.99
C ALA A 69 -37.36 -46.60 36.18
N ALA A 70 -37.32 -47.33 37.29
CA ALA A 70 -36.54 -46.93 38.47
C ALA A 70 -35.04 -46.77 38.15
N LEU A 71 -34.44 -47.72 37.42
CA LEU A 71 -33.03 -47.65 37.02
C LEU A 71 -32.76 -46.50 36.03
N LEU A 72 -33.67 -46.27 35.07
CA LEU A 72 -33.57 -45.16 34.14
C LEU A 72 -33.68 -43.80 34.85
N MET A 73 -34.62 -43.62 35.77
CA MET A 73 -34.71 -42.39 36.57
C MET A 73 -33.48 -42.16 37.43
N THR A 74 -32.94 -43.23 38.03
CA THR A 74 -31.74 -43.15 38.86
C THR A 74 -30.53 -42.67 38.04
N LEU A 75 -30.33 -43.25 36.85
CA LEU A 75 -29.28 -42.80 35.94
C LEU A 75 -29.57 -41.41 35.34
N ALA A 76 -30.83 -41.09 35.04
CA ALA A 76 -31.25 -39.77 34.58
C ALA A 76 -30.91 -38.69 35.61
N ALA A 77 -31.18 -38.94 36.89
CA ALA A 77 -30.80 -38.06 38.00
C ALA A 77 -29.28 -37.91 38.09
N ALA A 78 -28.53 -39.01 38.05
CA ALA A 78 -27.07 -38.98 38.08
C ALA A 78 -26.48 -38.18 36.89
N THR A 79 -27.04 -38.34 35.69
CA THR A 79 -26.61 -37.60 34.49
C THR A 79 -27.00 -36.11 34.58
N ALA A 80 -28.21 -35.78 35.04
CA ALA A 80 -28.63 -34.39 35.27
C ALA A 80 -27.73 -33.65 36.25
N MET A 81 -27.35 -34.31 37.34
CA MET A 81 -26.44 -33.74 38.35
C MET A 81 -25.07 -33.39 37.77
N GLN A 82 -24.68 -34.01 36.66
CA GLN A 82 -23.39 -33.84 35.98
C GLN A 82 -23.43 -32.94 34.74
N LEU A 83 -24.61 -32.47 34.30
CA LEU A 83 -24.74 -31.55 33.16
C LEU A 83 -24.28 -30.12 33.53
N GLY A 84 -23.54 -29.49 32.61
CA GLY A 84 -23.05 -28.11 32.76
C GLY A 84 -21.76 -28.02 33.58
N HIS A 85 -21.73 -27.13 34.58
CA HIS A 85 -20.60 -26.96 35.51
C HIS A 85 -20.97 -27.53 36.89
N PRO A 86 -20.86 -28.85 37.11
CA PRO A 86 -21.22 -29.45 38.39
C PRO A 86 -20.19 -29.11 39.47
N SER A 87 -20.67 -28.85 40.69
CA SER A 87 -19.79 -28.72 41.86
C SER A 87 -19.18 -30.09 42.24
N PRO A 88 -18.06 -30.12 43.00
CA PRO A 88 -17.47 -31.36 43.49
C PRO A 88 -18.47 -32.21 44.29
N PHE A 89 -19.32 -31.57 45.09
CA PHE A 89 -20.39 -32.22 45.85
C PHE A 89 -21.41 -32.90 44.91
N ARG A 90 -21.96 -32.16 43.93
CA ARG A 90 -22.89 -32.73 42.94
C ARG A 90 -22.29 -33.90 42.17
N THR A 91 -21.01 -33.78 41.82
CA THR A 91 -20.27 -34.85 41.12
C THR A 91 -20.10 -36.09 42.00
N GLY A 92 -19.76 -35.90 43.28
CA GLY A 92 -19.67 -36.98 44.26
C GLY A 92 -21.01 -37.70 44.42
N THR A 93 -22.09 -36.96 44.65
CA THR A 93 -23.44 -37.53 44.76
C THR A 93 -23.86 -38.26 43.49
N ALA A 94 -23.62 -37.68 42.31
CA ALA A 94 -23.96 -38.32 41.05
C ALA A 94 -23.24 -39.65 40.83
N ARG A 95 -21.97 -39.76 41.25
CA ARG A 95 -21.22 -41.02 41.21
C ARG A 95 -21.82 -42.06 42.14
N THR A 96 -22.19 -41.67 43.35
CA THR A 96 -22.85 -42.57 44.30
C THR A 96 -24.19 -43.06 43.75
N VAL A 97 -25.00 -42.16 43.19
CA VAL A 97 -26.30 -42.51 42.57
C VAL A 97 -26.11 -43.44 41.37
N ALA A 98 -25.13 -43.16 40.50
CA ALA A 98 -24.81 -44.06 39.38
C ALA A 98 -24.30 -45.43 39.87
N ALA A 99 -23.45 -45.47 40.90
CA ALA A 99 -22.96 -46.71 41.48
C ALA A 99 -24.10 -47.56 42.07
N ILE A 100 -25.10 -46.95 42.70
CA ILE A 100 -26.30 -47.65 43.18
C ILE A 100 -27.04 -48.31 42.02
N ALA A 101 -27.27 -47.60 40.91
CA ALA A 101 -27.90 -48.18 39.72
C ALA A 101 -27.07 -49.35 39.13
N GLY A 102 -25.74 -49.22 39.10
CA GLY A 102 -24.83 -50.27 38.66
C GLY A 102 -24.88 -51.51 39.56
N VAL A 103 -24.85 -51.33 40.88
CA VAL A 103 -24.95 -52.43 41.86
C VAL A 103 -26.30 -53.15 41.71
N LEU A 104 -27.41 -52.42 41.61
CA LEU A 104 -28.72 -53.01 41.37
C LEU A 104 -28.77 -53.79 40.05
N ALA A 105 -28.16 -53.26 38.98
CA ALA A 105 -28.07 -53.96 37.71
C ALA A 105 -27.28 -55.28 37.82
N VAL A 106 -26.16 -55.29 38.58
CA VAL A 106 -25.39 -56.51 38.87
C VAL A 106 -26.20 -57.50 39.69
N VAL A 107 -26.94 -57.05 40.70
CA VAL A 107 -27.81 -57.93 41.49
C VAL A 107 -28.85 -58.61 40.60
N PHE A 108 -29.59 -57.85 39.79
CA PHE A 108 -30.56 -58.44 38.85
C PHE A 108 -29.89 -59.38 37.84
N LEU A 109 -28.72 -59.03 37.31
CA LEU A 109 -27.99 -59.91 36.39
C LEU A 109 -27.53 -61.20 37.08
N ALA A 110 -27.09 -61.13 38.33
CA ALA A 110 -26.74 -62.30 39.14
C ALA A 110 -27.97 -63.18 39.42
N GLU A 111 -29.14 -62.60 39.63
CA GLU A 111 -30.39 -63.36 39.74
C GLU A 111 -30.74 -64.08 38.41
N TYR A 112 -30.49 -63.47 37.25
CA TYR A 112 -30.65 -64.13 35.95
C TYR A 112 -29.71 -65.33 35.79
N VAL A 113 -28.45 -65.18 36.22
CA VAL A 113 -27.43 -66.25 36.09
C VAL A 113 -27.67 -67.39 37.09
N THR A 114 -28.10 -67.07 38.32
CA THR A 114 -28.27 -68.05 39.40
C THR A 114 -29.66 -68.69 39.42
N GLY A 115 -30.64 -68.11 38.72
CA GLY A 115 -32.03 -68.55 38.74
C GLY A 115 -32.74 -68.34 40.10
N ARG A 116 -32.11 -67.65 41.05
CA ARG A 116 -32.68 -67.35 42.38
C ARG A 116 -33.23 -65.93 42.43
N SER A 117 -34.31 -65.72 43.19
CA SER A 117 -34.81 -64.38 43.49
C SER A 117 -34.36 -63.93 44.88
N PHE A 118 -33.79 -62.73 44.97
CA PHE A 118 -33.43 -62.07 46.22
C PHE A 118 -34.60 -61.26 46.81
N GLY A 119 -35.76 -61.21 46.15
CA GLY A 119 -37.00 -60.63 46.71
C GLY A 119 -37.07 -59.10 46.75
N LEU A 120 -36.19 -58.41 46.02
CA LEU A 120 -36.17 -56.94 45.95
C LEU A 120 -37.48 -56.36 45.37
N ASP A 121 -38.06 -57.03 44.38
CA ASP A 121 -39.31 -56.66 43.73
C ASP A 121 -40.51 -56.67 44.68
N ARG A 122 -40.63 -57.70 45.53
CA ARG A 122 -41.71 -57.83 46.52
C ARG A 122 -41.67 -56.77 47.62
N THR A 123 -40.49 -56.21 47.87
CA THR A 123 -40.28 -55.23 48.94
C THR A 123 -40.64 -53.81 48.49
N PHE A 124 -40.31 -53.46 47.24
CA PHE A 124 -40.45 -52.09 46.73
C PHE A 124 -41.67 -51.87 45.81
N PHE A 125 -42.19 -52.92 45.16
CA PHE A 125 -43.35 -52.82 44.26
C PHE A 125 -44.41 -53.90 44.54
N PRO A 126 -44.95 -54.01 45.77
CA PRO A 126 -45.82 -55.13 46.16
C PRO A 126 -47.13 -55.23 45.38
N GLU A 127 -47.68 -54.11 44.89
CA GLU A 127 -48.95 -54.06 44.16
C GLU A 127 -48.77 -54.27 42.64
N ALA A 128 -47.81 -53.57 42.01
CA ALA A 128 -47.49 -53.75 40.58
C ALA A 128 -47.03 -55.19 40.25
N VAL A 129 -46.44 -55.89 41.23
CA VAL A 129 -46.01 -57.29 41.12
C VAL A 129 -47.18 -58.28 41.09
N ARG A 130 -48.38 -57.93 41.58
CA ARG A 130 -49.56 -58.83 41.58
C ARG A 130 -50.19 -58.99 40.20
N GLU A 131 -50.06 -58.02 39.31
CA GLU A 131 -50.65 -58.06 37.96
C GLU A 131 -49.79 -58.79 36.92
N LEU A 132 -48.51 -59.04 37.22
CA LEU A 132 -47.59 -59.78 36.36
C LEU A 132 -47.68 -61.28 36.66
N PRO A 133 -47.84 -62.16 35.65
CA PRO A 133 -47.69 -63.61 35.82
C PRO A 133 -46.40 -63.94 36.59
N ASP A 134 -46.41 -64.99 37.42
CA ASP A 134 -45.25 -65.44 38.22
C ASP A 134 -44.08 -65.98 37.36
N ASP A 135 -44.16 -65.83 36.03
CA ASP A 135 -43.13 -66.24 35.09
C ASP A 135 -41.90 -65.35 35.22
N PHE A 136 -40.93 -65.87 35.97
CA PHE A 136 -39.53 -65.52 35.84
C PHE A 136 -39.16 -65.60 34.33
N PRO A 137 -38.89 -64.48 33.63
CA PRO A 137 -38.26 -63.25 34.12
C PRO A 137 -39.06 -61.93 33.92
N GLY A 138 -40.37 -61.96 33.71
CA GLY A 138 -41.18 -60.81 33.29
C GLY A 138 -41.21 -59.59 34.23
N ARG A 139 -40.80 -59.77 35.50
CA ARG A 139 -40.77 -58.71 36.53
C ARG A 139 -39.48 -57.87 36.54
N ARG A 140 -38.47 -58.26 35.77
CA ARG A 140 -37.12 -57.66 35.80
C ARG A 140 -36.77 -57.00 34.47
N PRO A 141 -35.91 -55.97 34.48
CA PRO A 141 -35.37 -55.41 33.25
C PRO A 141 -34.66 -56.50 32.45
N SER A 142 -34.77 -56.46 31.12
CA SER A 142 -34.13 -57.47 30.27
C SER A 142 -32.61 -57.53 30.51
N PRO A 143 -31.94 -58.68 30.31
CA PRO A 143 -30.48 -58.76 30.46
C PRO A 143 -29.72 -57.74 29.59
N ARG A 144 -30.26 -57.39 28.42
CA ARG A 144 -29.70 -56.36 27.54
C ARG A 144 -29.81 -54.97 28.16
N THR A 145 -30.98 -54.64 28.70
CA THR A 145 -31.21 -53.37 29.42
C THR A 145 -30.31 -53.28 30.64
N LEU A 146 -30.19 -54.35 31.42
CA LEU A 146 -29.31 -54.41 32.59
C LEU A 146 -27.84 -54.22 32.22
N LEU A 147 -27.38 -54.86 31.14
CA LEU A 147 -26.01 -54.71 30.66
C LEU A 147 -25.74 -53.28 30.16
N SER A 148 -26.67 -52.67 29.42
CA SER A 148 -26.54 -51.27 28.99
C SER A 148 -26.58 -50.30 30.17
N VAL A 149 -27.46 -50.50 31.15
CA VAL A 149 -27.55 -49.71 32.39
C VAL A 149 -26.26 -49.84 33.20
N LEU A 150 -25.71 -51.05 33.32
CA LEU A 150 -24.45 -51.30 34.02
C LEU A 150 -23.30 -50.54 33.35
N VAL A 151 -23.11 -50.72 32.05
CA VAL A 151 -22.04 -50.03 31.30
C VAL A 151 -22.23 -48.51 31.36
N LEU A 152 -23.46 -48.03 31.22
CA LEU A 152 -23.78 -46.61 31.29
C LEU A 152 -23.56 -46.03 32.70
N SER A 153 -23.81 -46.80 33.77
CA SER A 153 -23.53 -46.38 35.14
C SER A 153 -22.05 -46.08 35.37
N PHE A 154 -21.16 -46.92 34.81
CA PHE A 154 -19.72 -46.68 34.82
C PHE A 154 -19.35 -45.46 33.98
N ALA A 155 -19.96 -45.29 32.80
CA ALA A 155 -19.73 -44.12 31.96
C ALA A 155 -20.14 -42.82 32.69
N VAL A 156 -21.33 -42.78 33.30
CA VAL A 156 -21.80 -41.64 34.09
C VAL A 156 -20.89 -41.38 35.30
N GLY A 157 -20.41 -42.41 35.99
CA GLY A 157 -19.48 -42.25 37.11
C GLY A 157 -18.13 -41.63 36.70
N LEU A 158 -17.67 -41.92 35.47
CA LEU A 158 -16.40 -41.44 34.91
C LEU A 158 -16.49 -40.08 34.20
N SER A 159 -17.69 -39.56 33.92
CA SER A 159 -17.89 -38.34 33.12
C SER A 159 -17.05 -37.15 33.61
N ASN A 160 -17.04 -36.86 34.91
CA ASN A 160 -16.28 -35.76 35.50
C ASN A 160 -14.94 -36.17 36.16
N LEU A 161 -14.27 -37.21 35.66
CA LEU A 161 -12.95 -37.62 36.14
C LEU A 161 -11.83 -37.16 35.18
N ASP A 162 -11.03 -36.16 35.55
CA ASP A 162 -9.99 -35.55 34.71
C ASP A 162 -8.68 -36.36 34.69
N ARG A 163 -8.77 -37.66 34.36
CA ARG A 163 -7.61 -38.54 34.12
C ARG A 163 -7.57 -39.00 32.67
N ARG A 164 -6.37 -39.14 32.10
CA ARG A 164 -6.18 -39.55 30.69
C ARG A 164 -6.77 -40.93 30.39
N TRP A 165 -6.54 -41.90 31.26
CA TRP A 165 -7.15 -43.24 31.14
C TRP A 165 -8.67 -43.17 31.23
N ALA A 166 -9.21 -42.36 32.15
CA ALA A 166 -10.65 -42.21 32.35
C ALA A 166 -11.35 -41.65 31.12
N ARG A 167 -10.70 -40.76 30.35
CA ARG A 167 -11.24 -40.27 29.06
C ARG A 167 -11.40 -41.41 28.04
N VAL A 168 -10.37 -42.24 27.86
CA VAL A 168 -10.41 -43.37 26.92
C VAL A 168 -11.45 -44.40 27.36
N THR A 169 -11.43 -44.79 28.63
CA THR A 169 -12.38 -45.74 29.22
C THR A 169 -13.82 -45.21 29.11
N TRP A 170 -14.05 -43.93 29.32
CA TRP A 170 -15.37 -43.31 29.19
C TRP A 170 -15.91 -43.40 27.76
N SER A 171 -15.09 -43.09 26.73
CA SER A 171 -15.52 -43.19 25.33
C SER A 171 -15.81 -44.64 24.91
N LEU A 172 -15.01 -45.60 25.38
CA LEU A 172 -15.23 -47.03 25.15
C LEU A 172 -16.53 -47.52 25.79
N LEU A 173 -16.77 -47.18 27.06
CA LEU A 173 -18.00 -47.54 27.77
C LEU A 173 -19.23 -46.92 27.12
N LEU A 174 -19.17 -45.66 26.70
CA LEU A 174 -20.30 -44.99 26.07
C LEU A 174 -20.64 -45.61 24.70
N THR A 175 -19.62 -46.00 23.93
CA THR A 175 -19.79 -46.73 22.67
C THR A 175 -20.41 -48.11 22.92
N ALA A 176 -19.92 -48.85 23.92
CA ALA A 176 -20.49 -50.13 24.30
C ALA A 176 -21.95 -50.01 24.80
N ALA A 177 -22.27 -48.98 25.59
CA ALA A 177 -23.62 -48.69 26.05
C ALA A 177 -24.58 -48.33 24.91
N ALA A 178 -24.10 -47.63 23.87
CA ALA A 178 -24.88 -47.27 22.68
C ALA A 178 -25.14 -48.48 21.76
N THR A 179 -24.22 -49.44 21.73
CA THR A 179 -24.22 -50.54 20.76
C THR A 179 -25.45 -51.45 20.92
N LEU A 180 -25.75 -51.89 22.15
CA LEU A 180 -26.85 -52.83 22.40
C LEU A 180 -28.25 -52.24 22.11
N PRO A 181 -28.57 -51.00 22.50
CA PRO A 181 -29.81 -50.35 22.12
C PRO A 181 -29.94 -50.16 20.61
N VAL A 182 -28.87 -49.74 19.92
CA VAL A 182 -28.87 -49.58 18.46
C VAL A 182 -29.12 -50.92 17.78
N ILE A 183 -28.40 -51.99 18.17
CA ILE A 183 -28.63 -53.34 17.65
C ILE A 183 -30.07 -53.77 17.91
N THR A 184 -30.64 -53.48 19.09
CA THR A 184 -32.00 -53.87 19.45
C THR A 184 -33.04 -53.12 18.61
N VAL A 185 -32.87 -51.81 18.41
CA VAL A 185 -33.75 -50.99 17.57
C VAL A 185 -33.66 -51.45 16.11
N VAL A 186 -32.45 -51.62 15.59
CA VAL A 186 -32.19 -52.15 14.24
C VAL A 186 -32.84 -53.52 14.08
N ALA A 187 -32.56 -54.48 14.95
CA ALA A 187 -33.16 -55.81 14.88
C ALA A 187 -34.70 -55.77 14.91
N THR A 188 -35.30 -54.89 15.72
CA THR A 188 -36.77 -54.75 15.80
C THR A 188 -37.37 -54.12 14.55
N VAL A 189 -36.64 -53.21 13.89
CA VAL A 189 -37.07 -52.59 12.63
C VAL A 189 -36.89 -53.53 11.44
N PHE A 190 -35.85 -54.37 11.44
CA PHE A 190 -35.45 -55.17 10.26
C PHE A 190 -35.83 -56.65 10.29
N SER A 191 -36.27 -57.25 11.40
CA SER A 191 -36.65 -58.68 11.45
C SER A 191 -38.01 -58.93 12.08
N ASP A 192 -38.65 -60.04 11.67
CA ASP A 192 -39.81 -60.59 12.39
C ASP A 192 -39.42 -60.80 13.87
N ALA A 193 -40.18 -60.21 14.77
CA ALA A 193 -39.76 -59.86 16.13
C ALA A 193 -39.49 -61.07 17.06
N SER A 194 -39.56 -62.29 16.52
CA SER A 194 -39.42 -63.58 17.18
C SER A 194 -38.00 -64.19 17.07
N LEU A 195 -37.13 -63.69 16.19
CA LEU A 195 -35.77 -64.21 16.08
C LEU A 195 -34.81 -63.53 17.07
N ARG A 196 -34.61 -64.22 18.20
CA ARG A 196 -33.52 -64.03 19.19
C ARG A 196 -33.74 -62.94 20.26
N GLY A 197 -34.84 -63.04 21.01
CA GLY A 197 -34.84 -62.79 22.46
C GLY A 197 -34.71 -61.34 22.95
N GLY A 198 -35.26 -60.35 22.24
CA GLY A 198 -35.46 -59.02 22.82
C GLY A 198 -36.04 -58.02 21.82
N GLN A 199 -37.32 -57.69 21.98
CA GLN A 199 -37.99 -56.61 21.26
C GLN A 199 -37.55 -55.24 21.81
N ALA A 200 -37.43 -54.23 20.95
CA ALA A 200 -37.31 -52.85 21.39
C ALA A 200 -38.54 -52.47 22.24
N ASN A 201 -38.29 -51.79 23.36
CA ASN A 201 -39.32 -51.32 24.27
C ASN A 201 -38.95 -49.90 24.74
N LEU A 202 -39.82 -49.30 25.56
CA LEU A 202 -39.58 -47.99 26.18
C LEU A 202 -38.23 -47.92 26.91
N ALA A 203 -37.76 -49.02 27.50
CA ALA A 203 -36.48 -49.04 28.20
C ALA A 203 -35.30 -48.87 27.24
N THR A 204 -35.35 -49.49 26.05
CA THR A 204 -34.33 -49.31 25.00
C THR A 204 -34.25 -47.85 24.52
N LEU A 205 -35.39 -47.19 24.35
CA LEU A 205 -35.46 -45.76 24.02
C LEU A 205 -34.86 -44.90 25.13
N GLY A 206 -35.25 -45.16 26.39
CA GLY A 206 -34.73 -44.45 27.56
C GLY A 206 -33.22 -44.60 27.73
N VAL A 207 -32.66 -45.79 27.55
CA VAL A 207 -31.19 -46.00 27.57
C VAL A 207 -30.52 -45.21 26.45
N SER A 208 -31.10 -45.20 25.24
CA SER A 208 -30.54 -44.48 24.09
C SER A 208 -30.50 -42.96 24.34
N LEU A 209 -31.58 -42.40 24.91
CA LEU A 209 -31.65 -41.00 25.33
C LEU A 209 -30.63 -40.68 26.43
N LEU A 210 -30.41 -41.59 27.39
CA LEU A 210 -29.38 -41.39 28.42
C LEU A 210 -27.96 -41.46 27.88
N VAL A 211 -27.69 -42.32 26.88
CA VAL A 211 -26.40 -42.34 26.18
C VAL A 211 -26.15 -40.98 25.50
N VAL A 212 -27.15 -40.43 24.81
CA VAL A 212 -27.07 -39.09 24.20
C VAL A 212 -26.87 -38.00 25.26
N ALA A 213 -27.65 -38.02 26.35
CA ALA A 213 -27.50 -37.06 27.44
C ALA A 213 -26.10 -37.12 28.08
N THR A 214 -25.57 -38.32 28.26
CA THR A 214 -24.23 -38.55 28.82
C THR A 214 -23.15 -38.07 27.84
N LEU A 215 -23.31 -38.30 26.53
CA LEU A 215 -22.43 -37.76 25.49
C LEU A 215 -22.39 -36.23 25.51
N LEU A 216 -23.56 -35.60 25.61
CA LEU A 216 -23.72 -34.13 25.64
C LEU A 216 -23.21 -33.50 26.95
N SER A 217 -23.04 -34.28 28.02
CA SER A 217 -22.47 -33.79 29.29
C SER A 217 -20.98 -33.47 29.20
N ARG A 218 -20.24 -34.08 28.25
CA ARG A 218 -18.80 -33.89 28.06
C ARG A 218 -18.43 -33.79 26.58
N PRO A 219 -18.78 -32.68 25.90
CA PRO A 219 -18.48 -32.48 24.49
C PRO A 219 -16.96 -32.45 24.22
N ASP A 220 -16.15 -32.08 25.22
CA ASP A 220 -14.68 -32.12 25.20
C ASP A 220 -14.10 -33.55 25.09
N ARG A 221 -14.89 -34.57 25.47
CA ARG A 221 -14.51 -35.99 25.44
C ARG A 221 -15.26 -36.78 24.38
N ASN A 222 -16.07 -36.09 23.58
CA ASN A 222 -16.88 -36.72 22.56
C ASN A 222 -15.95 -37.43 21.55
N PRO A 223 -16.08 -38.76 21.36
CA PRO A 223 -15.24 -39.52 20.42
C PRO A 223 -15.37 -39.04 18.98
N VAL A 224 -16.41 -38.27 18.64
CA VAL A 224 -16.69 -37.72 17.31
C VAL A 224 -16.34 -36.22 17.21
N ALA A 225 -15.98 -35.53 18.30
CA ALA A 225 -15.71 -34.09 18.28
C ALA A 225 -14.50 -33.72 17.40
N TRP A 226 -13.47 -34.56 17.35
CA TRP A 226 -12.34 -34.37 16.42
C TRP A 226 -12.78 -34.40 14.95
N LEU A 227 -13.80 -35.20 14.63
CA LEU A 227 -14.36 -35.32 13.27
C LEU A 227 -15.13 -34.05 12.87
N LEU A 228 -15.85 -33.46 13.84
CA LEU A 228 -16.67 -32.25 13.64
C LEU A 228 -15.84 -30.95 13.64
N ALA A 229 -14.65 -30.96 14.24
CA ALA A 229 -13.74 -29.81 14.31
C ALA A 229 -12.91 -29.59 13.03
N ARG A 230 -13.01 -30.48 12.03
CA ARG A 230 -12.27 -30.32 10.78
C ARG A 230 -12.83 -29.14 9.94
N PRO A 231 -11.96 -28.33 9.30
CA PRO A 231 -12.38 -27.22 8.44
C PRO A 231 -13.26 -27.65 7.26
N ASP A 232 -13.13 -28.92 6.82
CA ASP A 232 -13.87 -29.58 5.75
C ASP A 232 -14.99 -30.50 6.30
N ARG A 233 -15.76 -30.04 7.28
CA ARG A 233 -16.84 -30.82 7.93
C ARG A 233 -17.93 -31.31 6.96
N TRP A 234 -18.14 -30.64 5.83
CA TRP A 234 -19.23 -30.94 4.90
C TRP A 234 -19.09 -32.25 4.13
N PRO A 235 -17.92 -32.60 3.54
CA PRO A 235 -17.66 -33.93 2.99
C PRO A 235 -17.98 -35.06 3.97
N LEU A 236 -17.59 -34.88 5.23
CA LEU A 236 -17.73 -35.88 6.28
C LEU A 236 -19.18 -36.03 6.75
N VAL A 237 -19.89 -34.90 6.91
CA VAL A 237 -21.34 -34.88 7.18
C VAL A 237 -22.12 -35.53 6.04
N ARG A 238 -21.74 -35.29 4.78
CA ARG A 238 -22.36 -35.94 3.61
C ARG A 238 -22.10 -37.44 3.59
N LEU A 239 -20.90 -37.89 3.90
CA LEU A 239 -20.56 -39.30 4.00
C LEU A 239 -21.43 -40.00 5.06
N VAL A 240 -21.52 -39.42 6.26
CA VAL A 240 -22.38 -39.94 7.33
C VAL A 240 -23.85 -39.94 6.93
N ALA A 241 -24.33 -38.89 6.24
CA ALA A 241 -25.70 -38.83 5.72
C ALA A 241 -25.99 -39.91 4.66
N ILE A 242 -25.03 -40.21 3.78
CA ILE A 242 -25.14 -41.30 2.79
C ILE A 242 -25.27 -42.66 3.49
N PHE A 243 -24.46 -42.92 4.52
CA PHE A 243 -24.57 -44.16 5.31
C PHE A 243 -25.87 -44.23 6.12
N ALA A 244 -26.32 -43.12 6.71
CA ALA A 244 -27.57 -43.05 7.45
C ALA A 244 -28.81 -43.21 6.54
N ALA A 245 -28.71 -42.88 5.25
CA ALA A 245 -29.77 -43.08 4.28
C ALA A 245 -29.96 -44.54 3.86
N LEU A 246 -28.95 -45.41 4.03
CA LEU A 246 -29.02 -46.84 3.68
C LEU A 246 -30.28 -47.54 4.21
N PRO A 247 -30.58 -47.52 5.53
CA PRO A 247 -31.77 -48.19 6.06
C PRO A 247 -33.08 -47.64 5.47
N ILE A 248 -33.14 -46.34 5.19
CA ILE A 248 -34.32 -45.68 4.61
C ILE A 248 -34.52 -46.14 3.17
N VAL A 249 -33.45 -46.15 2.37
CA VAL A 249 -33.51 -46.59 0.97
C VAL A 249 -33.84 -48.08 0.87
N VAL A 250 -33.31 -48.92 1.77
CA VAL A 250 -33.67 -50.35 1.85
C VAL A 250 -35.15 -50.52 2.12
N GLU A 251 -35.71 -49.81 3.11
CA GLU A 251 -37.13 -49.97 3.48
C GLU A 251 -38.09 -49.41 2.41
N LEU A 252 -37.77 -48.26 1.82
CA LEU A 252 -38.53 -47.72 0.70
C LEU A 252 -38.50 -48.67 -0.50
N SER A 253 -37.34 -49.26 -0.80
CA SER A 253 -37.21 -50.24 -1.87
C SER A 253 -38.03 -51.50 -1.57
N ARG A 254 -38.02 -51.96 -0.32
CA ARG A 254 -38.82 -53.10 0.15
C ARG A 254 -40.31 -52.87 -0.06
N LEU A 255 -40.82 -51.68 0.29
CA LEU A 255 -42.23 -51.33 0.09
C LEU A 255 -42.63 -51.43 -1.39
N VAL A 256 -41.76 -50.96 -2.30
CA VAL A 256 -41.98 -51.07 -3.75
C VAL A 256 -41.98 -52.53 -4.21
N PHE A 257 -41.02 -53.34 -3.77
CA PHE A 257 -40.94 -54.76 -4.14
C PHE A 257 -42.14 -55.58 -3.62
N VAL A 258 -42.62 -55.28 -2.41
CA VAL A 258 -43.84 -55.89 -1.87
C VAL A 258 -45.07 -55.46 -2.68
N ALA A 259 -45.18 -54.19 -3.06
CA ALA A 259 -46.31 -53.69 -3.85
C ALA A 259 -46.42 -54.33 -5.24
N ILE A 260 -45.30 -54.73 -5.84
CA ILE A 260 -45.27 -55.43 -7.15
C ILE A 260 -45.34 -56.96 -7.02
N GLY A 261 -45.63 -57.48 -5.82
CA GLY A 261 -45.92 -58.91 -5.61
C GLY A 261 -44.70 -59.80 -5.37
N VAL A 262 -43.51 -59.24 -5.14
CA VAL A 262 -42.35 -60.02 -4.70
C VAL A 262 -42.58 -60.40 -3.24
N SER A 263 -42.43 -61.69 -2.91
CA SER A 263 -42.61 -62.21 -1.55
C SER A 263 -41.48 -63.18 -1.17
N GLY A 264 -41.34 -63.47 0.13
CA GLY A 264 -40.29 -64.33 0.67
C GLY A 264 -38.91 -63.66 0.74
N GLU A 265 -37.84 -64.45 0.76
CA GLU A 265 -36.46 -63.97 0.96
C GLU A 265 -35.95 -63.06 -0.19
N GLY A 266 -36.54 -63.16 -1.39
CA GLY A 266 -36.12 -62.39 -2.56
C GLY A 266 -36.33 -60.87 -2.43
N VAL A 267 -37.34 -60.44 -1.66
CA VAL A 267 -37.60 -59.01 -1.40
C VAL A 267 -36.41 -58.36 -0.71
N TRP A 268 -35.82 -59.06 0.26
CA TRP A 268 -34.72 -58.55 1.07
C TRP A 268 -33.45 -58.37 0.25
N VAL A 269 -33.08 -59.40 -0.53
CA VAL A 269 -31.89 -59.37 -1.37
C VAL A 269 -31.98 -58.23 -2.38
N LEU A 270 -33.11 -58.09 -3.07
CA LEU A 270 -33.31 -57.04 -4.07
C LEU A 270 -33.29 -55.63 -3.46
N SER A 271 -33.90 -55.44 -2.30
CA SER A 271 -33.93 -54.15 -1.61
C SER A 271 -32.54 -53.69 -1.17
N VAL A 272 -31.72 -54.62 -0.66
CA VAL A 272 -30.32 -54.34 -0.26
C VAL A 272 -29.46 -54.06 -1.49
N THR A 273 -29.62 -54.80 -2.59
CA THR A 273 -28.88 -54.56 -3.83
C THR A 273 -29.17 -53.18 -4.40
N VAL A 274 -30.45 -52.78 -4.51
CA VAL A 274 -30.85 -51.46 -5.00
C VAL A 274 -30.28 -50.35 -4.13
N ALA A 275 -30.36 -50.49 -2.80
CA ALA A 275 -29.81 -49.50 -1.88
C ALA A 275 -28.29 -49.36 -1.99
N THR A 276 -27.58 -50.48 -2.17
CA THR A 276 -26.12 -50.50 -2.33
C THR A 276 -25.70 -49.76 -3.61
N VAL A 277 -26.39 -50.00 -4.73
CA VAL A 277 -26.11 -49.33 -6.01
C VAL A 277 -26.43 -47.84 -5.92
N ALA A 278 -27.57 -47.46 -5.33
CA ALA A 278 -27.96 -46.06 -5.19
C ALA A 278 -26.97 -45.26 -4.34
N ILE A 279 -26.50 -45.84 -3.23
CA ILE A 279 -25.47 -45.24 -2.37
C ILE A 279 -24.12 -45.17 -3.07
N GLY A 280 -23.71 -46.23 -3.76
CA GLY A 280 -22.48 -46.23 -4.55
C GLY A 280 -22.47 -45.11 -5.59
N ALA A 281 -23.56 -44.93 -6.32
CA ALA A 281 -23.72 -43.85 -7.29
C ALA A 281 -23.70 -42.45 -6.64
N GLY A 282 -24.40 -42.28 -5.52
CA GLY A 282 -24.40 -41.02 -4.77
C GLY A 282 -23.02 -40.64 -4.22
N ALA A 283 -22.30 -41.60 -3.63
CA ALA A 283 -20.94 -41.42 -3.13
C ALA A 283 -19.96 -41.08 -4.26
N PHE A 284 -20.05 -41.78 -5.40
CA PHE A 284 -19.22 -41.51 -6.57
C PHE A 284 -19.46 -40.11 -7.15
N TYR A 285 -20.72 -39.69 -7.29
CA TYR A 285 -21.07 -38.36 -7.79
C TYR A 285 -20.56 -37.23 -6.88
N VAL A 286 -20.72 -37.37 -5.56
CA VAL A 286 -20.20 -36.40 -4.59
C VAL A 286 -18.68 -36.34 -4.63
N GLY A 287 -18.01 -37.50 -4.70
CA GLY A 287 -16.56 -37.58 -4.80
C GLY A 287 -16.01 -36.87 -6.04
N GLN A 288 -16.62 -37.09 -7.21
CA GLN A 288 -16.21 -36.38 -8.45
C GLN A 288 -16.37 -34.87 -8.35
N ARG A 289 -17.47 -34.39 -7.74
CA ARG A 289 -17.73 -32.95 -7.60
C ARG A 289 -16.69 -32.25 -6.72
N GLU A 290 -16.26 -32.90 -5.64
CA GLU A 290 -15.25 -32.33 -4.73
C GLU A 290 -13.87 -32.24 -5.37
N GLN A 291 -13.46 -33.26 -6.13
CA GLN A 291 -12.18 -33.22 -6.85
C GLN A 291 -12.13 -32.06 -7.86
N ARG A 292 -13.23 -31.81 -8.58
CA ARG A 292 -13.29 -30.71 -9.55
C ARG A 292 -13.16 -29.34 -8.88
N LEU A 293 -13.83 -29.12 -7.76
CA LEU A 293 -13.74 -27.87 -7.00
C LEU A 293 -12.33 -27.61 -6.43
N LEU A 294 -11.63 -28.67 -5.99
CA LEU A 294 -10.26 -28.55 -5.50
C LEU A 294 -9.30 -28.17 -6.63
N PHE A 295 -9.46 -28.78 -7.80
CA PHE A 295 -8.68 -28.44 -8.98
C PHE A 295 -8.89 -26.97 -9.39
N ASP A 296 -10.16 -26.53 -9.48
CA ASP A 296 -10.50 -25.15 -9.83
C ASP A 296 -9.90 -24.15 -8.82
N LYS A 297 -9.96 -24.45 -7.52
CA LYS A 297 -9.41 -23.58 -6.47
C LYS A 297 -7.88 -23.48 -6.53
N ALA A 298 -7.19 -24.60 -6.77
CA ALA A 298 -5.74 -24.63 -6.94
C ALA A 298 -5.32 -23.82 -8.17
N HIS A 299 -6.04 -24.00 -9.29
CA HIS A 299 -5.78 -23.27 -10.52
C HIS A 299 -5.98 -21.76 -10.34
N LEU A 300 -7.06 -21.34 -9.69
CA LEU A 300 -7.35 -19.93 -9.43
C LEU A 300 -6.33 -19.28 -8.48
N SER A 301 -5.80 -20.05 -7.50
CA SER A 301 -4.72 -19.57 -6.62
C SER A 301 -3.42 -19.36 -7.39
N SER A 302 -3.08 -20.27 -8.32
CA SER A 302 -1.91 -20.14 -9.18
C SER A 302 -2.03 -18.93 -10.09
N GLN A 303 -3.17 -18.77 -10.78
CA GLN A 303 -3.43 -17.61 -11.64
C GLN A 303 -3.36 -16.29 -10.88
N ARG A 304 -3.88 -16.23 -9.64
CA ARG A 304 -3.76 -15.03 -8.81
C ARG A 304 -2.30 -14.72 -8.46
N ALA A 305 -1.52 -15.72 -8.05
CA ALA A 305 -0.12 -15.53 -7.74
C ALA A 305 0.68 -15.05 -8.96
N GLU A 306 0.40 -15.61 -10.13
CA GLU A 306 1.01 -15.22 -11.40
C GLU A 306 0.63 -13.79 -11.80
N ALA A 307 -0.65 -13.43 -11.77
CA ALA A 307 -1.11 -12.07 -12.04
C ALA A 307 -0.56 -11.03 -11.05
N HIS A 308 -0.38 -11.40 -9.77
CA HIS A 308 0.28 -10.53 -8.80
C HIS A 308 1.77 -10.32 -9.14
N ARG A 309 2.46 -11.37 -9.58
CA ARG A 309 3.87 -11.30 -9.99
C ARG A 309 4.05 -10.46 -11.26
N GLU A 310 3.25 -10.71 -12.30
CA GLU A 310 3.26 -9.90 -13.53
C GLU A 310 3.00 -8.43 -13.24
N ARG A 311 2.03 -8.11 -12.38
CA ARG A 311 1.77 -6.72 -11.98
C ARG A 311 2.94 -6.10 -11.23
N PHE A 312 3.59 -6.84 -10.34
CA PHE A 312 4.75 -6.35 -9.61
C PHE A 312 5.93 -6.08 -10.56
N GLU A 313 6.22 -7.00 -11.48
CA GLU A 313 7.26 -6.84 -12.50
C GLU A 313 6.97 -5.64 -13.42
N ALA A 314 5.72 -5.44 -13.83
CA ALA A 314 5.31 -4.29 -14.64
C ALA A 314 5.48 -2.95 -13.90
N VAL A 315 5.19 -2.89 -12.59
CA VAL A 315 5.42 -1.69 -11.79
C VAL A 315 6.91 -1.40 -11.69
N LEU A 316 7.74 -2.42 -11.45
CA LEU A 316 9.19 -2.24 -11.37
C LEU A 316 9.79 -1.80 -12.71
N SER A 317 9.40 -2.41 -13.83
CA SER A 317 9.96 -2.14 -15.15
C SER A 317 9.68 -0.71 -15.64
N HIS A 318 8.53 -0.14 -15.26
CA HIS A 318 8.14 1.24 -15.61
C HIS A 318 8.50 2.28 -14.55
N ALA A 319 9.04 1.89 -13.40
CA ALA A 319 9.47 2.84 -12.38
C ALA A 319 10.68 3.66 -12.91
N PRO A 320 10.61 5.00 -12.87
CA PRO A 320 11.71 5.85 -13.34
C PRO A 320 12.93 5.83 -12.42
N SER A 321 12.76 5.43 -11.16
CA SER A 321 13.85 5.26 -10.20
C SER A 321 14.51 3.91 -10.35
N ALA A 322 15.83 3.85 -10.23
CA ALA A 322 16.60 2.63 -10.17
C ALA A 322 16.32 1.90 -8.84
N ILE A 323 15.62 0.76 -8.92
CA ILE A 323 15.24 -0.05 -7.77
C ILE A 323 16.08 -1.32 -7.78
N SER A 324 16.68 -1.63 -6.63
CA SER A 324 17.39 -2.88 -6.41
C SER A 324 17.09 -3.46 -5.04
N VAL A 325 16.92 -4.77 -4.97
CA VAL A 325 16.78 -5.56 -3.74
C VAL A 325 17.93 -6.54 -3.67
N ARG A 326 18.59 -6.61 -2.52
CA ARG A 326 19.68 -7.55 -2.25
C ARG A 326 19.36 -8.45 -1.07
N ASP A 327 19.85 -9.69 -1.13
CA ASP A 327 19.84 -10.59 0.02
C ASP A 327 20.99 -10.26 1.00
N ARG A 328 21.08 -11.05 2.08
CA ARG A 328 22.14 -10.95 3.09
C ARG A 328 23.54 -11.32 2.58
N ASP A 329 23.63 -12.03 1.45
CA ASP A 329 24.91 -12.38 0.83
C ASP A 329 25.32 -11.32 -0.21
N HIS A 330 24.68 -10.15 -0.19
CA HIS A 330 24.88 -9.00 -1.07
C HIS A 330 24.65 -9.30 -2.56
N ARG A 331 23.82 -10.31 -2.86
CA ARG A 331 23.43 -10.65 -4.24
C ARG A 331 22.12 -10.00 -4.61
N TYR A 332 22.00 -9.55 -5.85
CA TYR A 332 20.79 -8.92 -6.35
C TYR A 332 19.67 -9.95 -6.56
N VAL A 333 18.57 -9.80 -5.83
CA VAL A 333 17.36 -10.65 -5.97
C VAL A 333 16.36 -10.01 -6.92
N VAL A 334 16.29 -8.67 -6.94
CA VAL A 334 15.41 -7.89 -7.82
C VAL A 334 16.16 -6.65 -8.29
N VAL A 335 16.11 -6.34 -9.59
CA VAL A 335 16.47 -5.03 -10.13
C VAL A 335 15.50 -4.66 -11.24
N ASN A 336 15.33 -3.36 -11.51
CA ASN A 336 14.51 -2.89 -12.63
C ASN A 336 15.35 -2.33 -13.79
N GLN A 337 14.67 -1.95 -14.87
CA GLN A 337 15.33 -1.40 -16.05
C GLN A 337 16.07 -0.09 -15.76
N ALA A 338 15.50 0.80 -14.94
CA ALA A 338 16.17 2.06 -14.58
C ALA A 338 17.50 1.84 -13.84
N PHE A 339 17.65 0.75 -13.06
CA PHE A 339 18.94 0.36 -12.49
C PHE A 339 19.96 0.00 -13.58
N CYS A 340 19.53 -0.76 -14.58
CA CYS A 340 20.39 -1.12 -15.70
C CYS A 340 20.83 0.13 -16.49
N ASP A 341 19.91 1.05 -16.75
CA ASP A 341 20.20 2.29 -17.47
C ASP A 341 21.18 3.19 -16.69
N LEU A 342 20.97 3.32 -15.38
CA LEU A 342 21.82 4.13 -14.50
C LEU A 342 23.26 3.62 -14.43
N PHE A 343 23.47 2.29 -14.45
CA PHE A 343 24.79 1.66 -14.31
C PHE A 343 25.33 1.02 -15.59
N GLY A 344 24.70 1.29 -16.74
CA GLY A 344 25.12 0.79 -18.06
C GLY A 344 25.09 -0.75 -18.19
N LYS A 345 24.09 -1.42 -17.61
CA LYS A 345 23.91 -2.88 -17.73
C LYS A 345 23.00 -3.21 -18.90
N LYS A 346 23.31 -4.34 -19.58
CA LYS A 346 22.60 -4.75 -20.80
C LYS A 346 21.18 -5.23 -20.52
N SER A 347 20.96 -5.94 -19.41
CA SER A 347 19.66 -6.45 -19.04
C SER A 347 19.56 -6.70 -17.53
N VAL A 348 18.32 -6.78 -17.03
CA VAL A 348 18.01 -7.20 -15.65
C VAL A 348 18.57 -8.60 -15.37
N ALA A 349 18.44 -9.53 -16.33
CA ALA A 349 18.89 -10.91 -16.19
C ALA A 349 20.41 -11.04 -16.00
N ASP A 350 21.21 -10.10 -16.50
CA ASP A 350 22.66 -10.10 -16.32
C ASP A 350 23.11 -9.72 -14.90
N VAL A 351 22.21 -9.14 -14.11
CA VAL A 351 22.50 -8.60 -12.78
C VAL A 351 21.98 -9.51 -11.67
N ILE A 352 20.81 -10.13 -11.86
CA ILE A 352 20.22 -11.00 -10.84
C ILE A 352 21.19 -12.12 -10.45
N GLY A 353 21.37 -12.33 -9.15
CA GLY A 353 22.26 -13.32 -8.54
C GLY A 353 23.73 -12.90 -8.46
N ARG A 354 24.15 -11.81 -9.11
CA ARG A 354 25.52 -11.28 -9.01
C ARG A 354 25.70 -10.44 -7.75
N SER A 355 26.94 -10.37 -7.27
CA SER A 355 27.25 -9.54 -6.11
C SER A 355 27.36 -8.06 -6.50
N GLU A 356 27.33 -7.17 -5.51
CA GLU A 356 27.49 -5.74 -5.73
C GLU A 356 28.87 -5.39 -6.32
N GLU A 357 29.93 -6.09 -5.92
CA GLU A 357 31.30 -5.88 -6.39
C GLU A 357 31.49 -6.23 -7.87
N GLU A 358 30.75 -7.23 -8.36
CA GLU A 358 30.76 -7.65 -9.77
C GLU A 358 29.94 -6.70 -10.66
N THR A 359 29.02 -5.95 -10.04
CA THR A 359 28.00 -5.18 -10.76
C THR A 359 28.29 -3.69 -10.74
N LEU A 360 28.72 -3.12 -9.62
CA LEU A 360 28.85 -1.67 -9.44
C LEU A 360 30.31 -1.21 -9.40
N PRO A 361 30.60 0.06 -9.73
CA PRO A 361 31.93 0.64 -9.52
C PRO A 361 32.34 0.62 -8.04
N ALA A 362 33.63 0.45 -7.76
CA ALA A 362 34.16 0.30 -6.39
C ALA A 362 33.81 1.47 -5.45
N GLU A 363 33.67 2.69 -5.98
CA GLU A 363 33.25 3.85 -5.21
C GLU A 363 31.83 3.71 -4.67
N VAL A 364 30.90 3.26 -5.52
CA VAL A 364 29.48 3.06 -5.13
C VAL A 364 29.36 1.90 -4.15
N VAL A 365 30.13 0.82 -4.34
CA VAL A 365 30.19 -0.32 -3.40
C VAL A 365 30.64 0.14 -2.02
N ARG A 366 31.68 1.00 -1.95
CA ARG A 366 32.18 1.52 -0.66
C ARG A 366 31.11 2.29 0.09
N THR A 367 30.38 3.17 -0.58
CA THR A 367 29.28 3.94 0.04
C THR A 367 28.14 3.02 0.47
N SER A 368 27.80 2.02 -0.36
CA SER A 368 26.78 1.03 -0.06
C SER A 368 27.09 0.20 1.20
N ARG A 369 28.35 -0.20 1.39
CA ARG A 369 28.78 -0.94 2.60
C ARG A 369 28.70 -0.10 3.88
N LEU A 370 29.05 1.18 3.81
CA LEU A 370 28.93 2.09 4.97
C LEU A 370 27.46 2.29 5.39
N ALA A 371 26.55 2.27 4.41
CA ALA A 371 25.11 2.37 4.62
C ALA A 371 24.50 1.07 5.19
N GLU A 372 25.16 -0.07 5.02
CA GLU A 372 24.60 -1.39 5.33
C GLU A 372 24.34 -1.61 6.82
N ASP A 373 25.29 -1.25 7.68
CA ASP A 373 25.15 -1.41 9.14
C ASP A 373 23.88 -0.71 9.66
N ARG A 374 23.53 0.43 9.07
CA ARG A 374 22.32 1.19 9.39
C ARG A 374 21.05 0.48 8.92
N ILE A 375 21.06 -0.11 7.72
CA ILE A 375 19.93 -0.90 7.18
C ILE A 375 19.72 -2.15 8.04
N LEU A 376 20.79 -2.85 8.39
CA LEU A 376 20.76 -4.03 9.26
C LEU A 376 20.28 -3.70 10.67
N ALA A 377 20.63 -2.52 11.19
CA ALA A 377 20.08 -1.99 12.44
C ALA A 377 18.58 -1.64 12.35
N GLY A 378 17.99 -1.66 11.15
CA GLY A 378 16.58 -1.45 10.93
C GLY A 378 16.19 -0.05 10.50
N GLU A 379 17.16 0.80 10.17
CA GLU A 379 16.93 2.20 9.84
C GLU A 379 16.42 2.38 8.40
N ASN A 380 15.47 3.30 8.24
CA ASN A 380 15.04 3.80 6.93
C ASN A 380 15.60 5.20 6.75
N PHE A 381 16.39 5.44 5.72
CA PHE A 381 17.00 6.75 5.49
C PHE A 381 17.13 7.08 4.02
N PHE A 382 17.36 8.37 3.76
CA PHE A 382 17.65 8.94 2.47
C PHE A 382 18.99 9.68 2.53
N GLU A 383 19.75 9.64 1.45
CA GLU A 383 20.98 10.40 1.30
C GLU A 383 21.14 10.87 -0.15
N GLU A 384 21.79 12.01 -0.31
CA GLU A 384 22.18 12.48 -1.63
C GLU A 384 23.59 12.00 -1.93
N GLU A 385 23.75 11.32 -3.06
CA GLU A 385 25.02 10.80 -3.55
C GLU A 385 25.35 11.43 -4.90
N SER A 386 26.64 11.54 -5.20
CA SER A 386 27.11 11.81 -6.56
C SER A 386 27.59 10.48 -7.15
N ILE A 387 26.99 10.06 -8.27
CA ILE A 387 27.38 8.84 -8.97
C ILE A 387 28.00 9.26 -10.30
N ARG A 388 29.25 8.83 -10.53
CA ARG A 388 29.89 9.01 -11.83
C ARG A 388 29.28 8.07 -12.85
N ASN A 389 28.67 8.62 -13.90
CA ASN A 389 28.10 7.85 -15.01
C ASN A 389 28.63 8.39 -16.35
N GLY A 390 29.75 7.83 -16.81
CA GLY A 390 30.45 8.33 -18.00
C GLY A 390 31.26 9.61 -17.71
N PRO A 391 31.18 10.66 -18.57
CA PRO A 391 31.93 11.90 -18.39
C PRO A 391 31.32 12.86 -17.36
N ASP A 392 30.04 12.71 -17.01
CA ASP A 392 29.32 13.61 -16.11
C ASP A 392 28.99 12.93 -14.76
N ASP A 393 29.03 13.71 -13.69
CA ASP A 393 28.55 13.32 -12.37
C ASP A 393 27.03 13.54 -12.28
N ILE A 394 26.30 12.50 -11.88
CA ILE A 394 24.85 12.52 -11.69
C ILE A 394 24.55 12.63 -10.20
N ALA A 395 23.72 13.60 -9.82
CA ALA A 395 23.23 13.72 -8.46
C ALA A 395 22.03 12.78 -8.26
N VAL A 396 22.12 11.88 -7.29
CA VAL A 396 21.13 10.84 -7.04
C VAL A 396 20.63 10.94 -5.60
N LEU A 397 19.30 10.94 -5.43
CA LEU A 397 18.68 10.74 -4.12
C LEU A 397 18.49 9.24 -3.91
N THR A 398 19.20 8.69 -2.94
CA THR A 398 19.14 7.27 -2.60
C THR A 398 18.35 7.05 -1.33
N GLN A 399 17.30 6.24 -1.41
CA GLN A 399 16.55 5.74 -0.26
C GLN A 399 16.92 4.29 0.01
N ARG A 400 17.16 3.94 1.28
CA ARG A 400 17.49 2.57 1.70
C ARG A 400 16.61 2.14 2.87
N PHE A 401 16.13 0.90 2.83
CA PHE A 401 15.33 0.30 3.90
C PHE A 401 15.38 -1.23 3.87
N PRO A 402 15.23 -1.91 5.02
CA PRO A 402 15.20 -3.37 5.10
C PRO A 402 13.80 -3.94 4.86
N LEU A 403 13.74 -5.13 4.25
CA LEU A 403 12.57 -6.01 4.30
C LEU A 403 12.76 -7.05 5.39
N ARG A 404 11.68 -7.33 6.12
CA ARG A 404 11.67 -8.25 7.26
C ARG A 404 10.76 -9.43 6.99
N ASP A 405 11.15 -10.58 7.52
CA ASP A 405 10.28 -11.76 7.54
C ASP A 405 9.20 -11.67 8.64
N ALA A 406 8.41 -12.73 8.79
CA ALA A 406 7.39 -12.83 9.82
C ALA A 406 7.94 -12.89 11.26
N THR A 407 9.25 -13.13 11.43
CA THR A 407 9.93 -13.16 12.73
C THR A 407 10.51 -11.80 13.13
N GLY A 408 10.51 -10.84 12.20
CA GLY A 408 11.04 -9.48 12.39
C GLY A 408 12.51 -9.36 12.00
N GLU A 409 13.12 -10.43 11.50
CA GLU A 409 14.51 -10.47 11.07
C GLU A 409 14.66 -9.85 9.67
N VAL A 410 15.69 -9.02 9.46
CA VAL A 410 15.97 -8.40 8.16
C VAL A 410 16.43 -9.45 7.17
N THR A 411 15.68 -9.72 6.10
CA THR A 411 16.04 -10.72 5.08
C THR A 411 16.65 -10.09 3.83
N GLU A 412 16.20 -8.90 3.47
CA GLU A 412 16.60 -8.23 2.23
C GLU A 412 16.78 -6.73 2.45
N MET A 413 17.57 -6.10 1.58
CA MET A 413 17.89 -4.68 1.62
C MET A 413 17.44 -4.03 0.32
N VAL A 414 16.55 -3.06 0.42
CA VAL A 414 16.04 -2.31 -0.73
C VAL A 414 16.81 -1.02 -0.86
N THR A 415 17.21 -0.70 -2.08
CA THR A 415 17.80 0.59 -2.45
C THR A 415 17.05 1.15 -3.65
N ILE A 416 16.56 2.38 -3.52
CA ILE A 416 15.89 3.13 -4.58
C ILE A 416 16.74 4.36 -4.86
N ARG A 417 17.19 4.53 -6.10
CA ARG A 417 18.02 5.64 -6.57
C ARG A 417 17.24 6.47 -7.58
N THR A 418 17.06 7.74 -7.29
CA THR A 418 16.34 8.68 -8.18
C THR A 418 17.31 9.76 -8.65
N ASP A 419 17.44 9.93 -9.97
CA ASP A 419 18.22 11.04 -10.54
C ASP A 419 17.54 12.37 -10.22
N ILE A 420 18.25 13.25 -9.51
CA ILE A 420 17.80 14.59 -9.14
C ILE A 420 18.65 15.69 -9.78
N THR A 421 19.50 15.36 -10.76
CA THR A 421 20.46 16.28 -11.39
C THR A 421 19.75 17.49 -11.99
N TYR A 422 18.72 17.25 -12.81
CA TYR A 422 17.92 18.32 -13.41
C TYR A 422 17.26 19.20 -12.35
N ARG A 423 16.67 18.58 -11.33
CA ARG A 423 16.02 19.29 -10.21
C ARG A 423 17.02 20.16 -9.45
N LYS A 424 18.22 19.66 -9.17
CA LYS A 424 19.29 20.43 -8.50
C LYS A 424 19.78 21.59 -9.35
N LYS A 425 20.02 21.37 -10.65
CA LYS A 425 20.43 22.44 -11.58
C LYS A 425 19.37 23.54 -11.65
N ALA A 426 18.10 23.18 -11.82
CA ALA A 426 17.00 24.15 -11.83
C ALA A 426 16.87 24.94 -10.51
N LEU A 427 17.00 24.26 -9.36
CA LEU A 427 16.99 24.94 -8.06
C LEU A 427 18.19 25.88 -7.89
N ALA A 428 19.37 25.49 -8.34
CA ALA A 428 20.56 26.32 -8.32
C ALA A 428 20.41 27.57 -9.20
N GLU A 429 19.83 27.42 -10.40
CA GLU A 429 19.53 28.53 -11.31
C GLU A 429 18.50 29.50 -10.73
N ILE A 430 17.41 28.98 -10.14
CA ILE A 430 16.42 29.82 -9.45
C ILE A 430 17.06 30.56 -8.28
N ALA A 431 17.87 29.88 -7.47
CA ALA A 431 18.57 30.50 -6.36
C ALA A 431 19.57 31.57 -6.84
N GLU A 432 20.29 31.33 -7.94
CA GLU A 432 21.19 32.33 -8.54
C GLU A 432 20.43 33.55 -9.04
N ARG A 433 19.31 33.35 -9.74
CA ARG A 433 18.43 34.43 -10.18
C ARG A 433 17.95 35.28 -9.01
N LEU A 434 17.42 34.65 -7.96
CA LEU A 434 16.91 35.37 -6.77
C LEU A 434 18.04 36.15 -6.08
N ARG A 435 19.22 35.56 -5.92
CA ARG A 435 20.40 36.25 -5.35
C ARG A 435 20.77 37.51 -6.15
N TRP A 436 20.83 37.43 -7.47
CA TRP A 436 21.17 38.60 -8.30
C TRP A 436 20.06 39.64 -8.32
N GLN A 437 18.79 39.21 -8.31
CA GLN A 437 17.65 40.12 -8.17
C GLN A 437 17.74 40.94 -6.88
N GLU A 438 17.95 40.28 -5.74
CA GLU A 438 18.14 40.94 -4.44
C GLU A 438 19.38 41.83 -4.45
N THR A 439 20.51 41.34 -4.98
CA THR A 439 21.78 42.10 -5.04
C THR A 439 21.61 43.43 -5.77
N ILE A 440 20.96 43.43 -6.94
CA ILE A 440 20.77 44.65 -7.74
C ILE A 440 19.69 45.54 -7.13
N ALA A 441 18.59 44.98 -6.63
CA ALA A 441 17.55 45.77 -5.97
C ALA A 441 18.09 46.50 -4.73
N ASP A 442 18.85 45.79 -3.90
CA ASP A 442 19.55 46.37 -2.75
C ASP A 442 20.60 47.40 -3.20
N ALA A 443 21.33 47.13 -4.29
CA ALA A 443 22.32 48.07 -4.78
C ALA A 443 21.70 49.39 -5.24
N ILE A 444 20.52 49.34 -5.87
CA ILE A 444 19.76 50.53 -6.25
C ILE A 444 19.29 51.28 -4.99
N ARG A 445 18.68 50.56 -4.03
CA ARG A 445 18.15 51.15 -2.80
C ARG A 445 19.23 51.81 -1.95
N ASP A 446 20.37 51.14 -1.81
CA ASP A 446 21.46 51.55 -0.93
C ASP A 446 22.46 52.51 -1.62
N GLY A 447 22.19 52.95 -2.85
CA GLY A 447 23.07 53.84 -3.61
C GLY A 447 24.41 53.21 -4.01
N ARG A 448 24.49 51.88 -4.05
CA ARG A 448 25.69 51.12 -4.46
C ARG A 448 25.75 50.90 -5.98
N LEU A 449 24.65 51.10 -6.70
CA LEU A 449 24.65 51.14 -8.16
C LEU A 449 25.08 52.53 -8.62
N LEU A 450 26.37 52.69 -8.87
CA LEU A 450 27.02 53.96 -9.17
C LEU A 450 26.91 54.26 -10.67
N VAL A 451 26.82 55.55 -11.00
CA VAL A 451 26.81 56.04 -12.38
C VAL A 451 28.10 56.82 -12.60
N TYR A 452 28.89 56.35 -13.55
CA TYR A 452 30.08 57.04 -14.05
C TYR A 452 29.72 57.68 -15.39
N SER A 453 30.45 58.71 -15.80
CA SER A 453 30.35 59.25 -17.14
C SER A 453 31.71 59.31 -17.82
N GLN A 454 31.71 59.17 -19.14
CA GLN A 454 32.90 59.34 -19.98
C GLN A 454 32.62 60.42 -21.04
N PRO A 455 33.50 61.41 -21.22
CA PRO A 455 33.24 62.51 -22.14
C PRO A 455 33.26 62.07 -23.61
N ILE A 456 32.35 62.66 -24.38
CA ILE A 456 32.30 62.58 -25.85
C ILE A 456 32.64 63.97 -26.38
N VAL A 457 33.66 64.04 -27.22
CA VAL A 457 34.26 65.29 -27.69
C VAL A 457 34.06 65.45 -29.19
N ASP A 458 33.74 66.66 -29.63
CA ASP A 458 33.72 67.02 -31.04
C ASP A 458 35.16 67.15 -31.57
N ILE A 459 35.48 66.42 -32.63
CA ILE A 459 36.87 66.28 -33.10
C ILE A 459 37.41 67.62 -33.63
N ALA A 460 36.56 68.43 -34.26
CA ALA A 460 36.96 69.69 -34.88
C ALA A 460 37.19 70.80 -33.85
N THR A 461 36.29 70.93 -32.89
CA THR A 461 36.30 72.00 -31.88
C THR A 461 37.07 71.63 -30.62
N ARG A 462 37.28 70.33 -30.36
CA ARG A 462 37.80 69.78 -29.09
C ARG A 462 36.90 70.05 -27.88
N GLU A 463 35.66 70.48 -28.09
CA GLU A 463 34.71 70.74 -27.01
C GLU A 463 33.94 69.47 -26.64
N GLN A 464 33.64 69.31 -25.35
CA GLN A 464 32.78 68.24 -24.88
C GLN A 464 31.33 68.49 -25.32
N VAL A 465 30.78 67.58 -26.11
CA VAL A 465 29.42 67.68 -26.65
C VAL A 465 28.41 66.76 -25.94
N GLY A 466 28.92 65.81 -25.14
CA GLY A 466 28.11 64.94 -24.32
C GLY A 466 28.98 64.03 -23.46
N GLU A 467 28.34 63.03 -22.86
CA GLU A 467 29.02 62.02 -22.07
C GLU A 467 28.20 60.73 -22.03
N GLU A 468 28.88 59.59 -22.04
CA GLU A 468 28.24 58.29 -21.91
C GLU A 468 28.15 57.86 -20.45
N LEU A 469 26.94 57.50 -20.01
CA LEU A 469 26.69 57.00 -18.67
C LEU A 469 27.01 55.51 -18.60
N LEU A 470 27.97 55.18 -17.74
CA LEU A 470 28.50 53.84 -17.56
C LEU A 470 28.22 53.37 -16.14
N ILE A 471 27.56 52.22 -16.04
CA ILE A 471 27.19 51.68 -14.74
C ILE A 471 28.39 51.06 -14.01
N ARG A 472 28.42 51.18 -12.70
CA ARG A 472 29.38 50.52 -11.82
C ARG A 472 28.66 49.98 -10.60
N LEU A 473 29.10 48.85 -10.06
CA LEU A 473 28.48 48.25 -8.87
C LEU A 473 29.48 48.25 -7.72
N ARG A 474 29.16 48.93 -6.62
CA ARG A 474 29.93 48.79 -5.38
C ARG A 474 29.57 47.47 -4.71
N ALA A 475 30.58 46.63 -4.46
CA ALA A 475 30.42 45.34 -3.83
C ALA A 475 29.80 45.48 -2.42
N ALA A 476 29.00 44.49 -2.02
CA ALA A 476 28.42 44.48 -0.68
C ALA A 476 29.55 44.34 0.36
N ASN A 477 29.55 45.22 1.38
CA ASN A 477 30.53 45.23 2.48
C ASN A 477 31.99 45.49 2.07
N SER A 478 32.21 46.13 0.92
CA SER A 478 33.54 46.47 0.40
C SER A 478 33.50 47.82 -0.32
N GLU A 479 34.64 48.52 -0.37
CA GLU A 479 34.83 49.71 -1.21
C GLU A 479 35.20 49.35 -2.66
N GLU A 480 35.25 48.05 -2.99
CA GLU A 480 35.51 47.57 -4.33
C GLU A 480 34.39 47.96 -5.30
N ILE A 481 34.79 48.51 -6.44
CA ILE A 481 33.90 48.92 -7.52
C ILE A 481 34.06 47.95 -8.69
N LEU A 482 33.00 47.20 -8.94
CA LEU A 482 32.92 46.21 -10.01
C LEU A 482 32.56 46.88 -11.34
N ALA A 483 33.30 46.51 -12.39
CA ALA A 483 33.03 46.92 -13.75
C ALA A 483 31.82 46.16 -14.34
N PRO A 484 31.16 46.69 -15.38
CA PRO A 484 30.00 46.06 -16.01
C PRO A 484 30.21 44.58 -16.38
N ASN A 485 31.37 44.25 -16.96
CA ASN A 485 31.69 42.89 -17.41
C ASN A 485 31.71 41.84 -16.27
N THR A 486 31.79 42.27 -15.01
CA THR A 486 31.77 41.38 -13.85
C THR A 486 30.35 40.98 -13.44
N PHE A 487 29.33 41.82 -13.68
CA PHE A 487 27.98 41.58 -13.16
C PHE A 487 26.86 41.66 -14.22
N LEU A 488 27.03 42.42 -15.30
CA LEU A 488 26.03 42.50 -16.37
C LEU A 488 25.75 41.15 -17.04
N PRO A 489 26.73 40.25 -17.30
CA PRO A 489 26.41 38.93 -17.87
C PRO A 489 25.46 38.10 -17.01
N HIS A 490 25.51 38.25 -15.67
CA HIS A 490 24.57 37.62 -14.76
C HIS A 490 23.20 38.31 -14.81
N CYS A 491 23.19 39.65 -14.90
CA CYS A 491 21.96 40.43 -15.03
C CYS A 491 21.22 40.09 -16.34
N GLU A 492 21.93 40.00 -17.46
CA GLU A 492 21.40 39.56 -18.74
C GLU A 492 20.86 38.13 -18.67
N ARG A 493 21.66 37.16 -18.17
CA ARG A 493 21.21 35.76 -18.04
C ARG A 493 19.91 35.63 -17.24
N HIS A 494 19.68 36.51 -16.27
CA HIS A 494 18.54 36.47 -15.37
C HIS A 494 17.45 37.53 -15.67
N ASN A 495 17.53 38.20 -16.82
CA ASN A 495 16.57 39.20 -17.29
C ASN A 495 16.38 40.38 -16.32
N LEU A 496 17.49 40.90 -15.80
CA LEU A 496 17.54 42.01 -14.84
C LEU A 496 17.89 43.36 -15.49
N MET A 497 18.25 43.36 -16.77
CA MET A 497 18.54 44.59 -17.50
C MET A 497 17.39 45.60 -17.50
N PRO A 498 16.09 45.23 -17.61
CA PRO A 498 15.00 46.20 -17.52
C PRO A 498 15.00 47.01 -16.22
N MET A 499 15.41 46.40 -15.09
CA MET A 499 15.52 47.10 -13.82
C MET A 499 16.69 48.09 -13.81
N ILE A 500 17.83 47.70 -14.39
CA ILE A 500 19.03 48.52 -14.50
C ILE A 500 18.80 49.69 -15.46
N ASP A 501 18.26 49.42 -16.63
CA ASP A 501 18.02 50.42 -17.68
C ASP A 501 17.06 51.49 -17.17
N ARG A 502 15.97 51.12 -16.47
CA ARG A 502 15.08 52.10 -15.82
C ARG A 502 15.81 53.00 -14.83
N TYR A 503 16.73 52.44 -14.04
CA TYR A 503 17.53 53.23 -13.10
C TYR A 503 18.46 54.19 -13.83
N MET A 504 19.19 53.71 -14.85
CA MET A 504 20.11 54.51 -15.66
C MET A 504 19.37 55.62 -16.42
N VAL A 505 18.19 55.33 -16.99
CA VAL A 505 17.36 56.32 -17.70
C VAL A 505 16.82 57.38 -16.74
N ARG A 506 16.38 57.02 -15.53
CA ARG A 506 15.98 58.02 -14.53
C ARG A 506 17.13 58.96 -14.21
N ARG A 507 18.35 58.43 -14.01
CA ARG A 507 19.54 59.26 -13.80
C ARG A 507 19.87 60.10 -15.02
N ALA A 508 19.72 59.56 -16.23
CA ALA A 508 19.92 60.31 -17.48
C ALA A 508 18.95 61.50 -17.60
N ILE A 509 17.68 61.31 -17.25
CA ILE A 509 16.67 62.37 -17.23
C ILE A 509 17.01 63.44 -16.20
N GLU A 510 17.47 63.05 -15.00
CA GLU A 510 17.92 64.00 -13.97
C GLU A 510 19.06 64.88 -14.47
N LEU A 511 20.09 64.28 -15.07
CA LEU A 511 21.23 65.01 -15.63
C LEU A 511 20.80 65.87 -16.84
N GLY A 512 19.89 65.36 -17.67
CA GLY A 512 19.28 66.10 -18.77
C GLY A 512 18.54 67.36 -18.32
N ARG A 513 17.86 67.31 -17.16
CA ARG A 513 17.23 68.49 -16.53
C ARG A 513 18.25 69.53 -16.08
N ALA A 514 19.44 69.09 -15.67
CA ALA A 514 20.57 69.96 -15.37
C ALA A 514 21.27 70.52 -16.64
N GLY A 515 20.77 70.18 -17.83
CA GLY A 515 21.31 70.65 -19.12
C GLY A 515 22.47 69.83 -19.66
N ARG A 516 22.82 68.70 -19.03
CA ARG A 516 23.89 67.81 -19.50
C ARG A 516 23.37 66.92 -20.62
N CYS A 517 24.13 66.81 -21.71
CA CYS A 517 23.83 65.86 -22.78
C CYS A 517 24.45 64.50 -22.43
N VAL A 518 23.61 63.50 -22.19
CA VAL A 518 24.01 62.19 -21.66
C VAL A 518 23.55 61.07 -22.57
N ASN A 519 24.41 60.08 -22.77
CA ASN A 519 24.10 58.86 -23.49
C ASN A 519 23.86 57.71 -22.49
N VAL A 520 22.87 56.87 -22.74
CA VAL A 520 22.52 55.74 -21.89
C VAL A 520 22.28 54.48 -22.72
N ASN A 521 22.94 53.39 -22.33
CA ASN A 521 22.78 52.08 -22.93
C ASN A 521 21.42 51.46 -22.59
N ILE A 522 20.80 50.82 -23.57
CA ILE A 522 19.56 50.05 -23.42
C ILE A 522 19.76 48.64 -23.97
N ALA A 523 19.52 47.65 -23.12
CA ALA A 523 19.58 46.25 -23.50
C ALA A 523 18.32 45.82 -24.27
N GLY A 524 18.46 44.88 -25.21
CA GLY A 524 17.32 44.33 -25.95
C GLY A 524 16.24 43.68 -25.07
N GLN A 525 16.61 43.17 -23.89
CA GLN A 525 15.67 42.62 -22.90
C GLN A 525 14.64 43.65 -22.42
N THR A 526 15.04 44.92 -22.35
CA THR A 526 14.18 46.02 -21.91
C THR A 526 13.05 46.28 -22.91
N PHE A 527 13.26 46.02 -24.20
CA PHE A 527 12.20 46.16 -25.21
C PHE A 527 11.04 45.20 -25.02
N ALA A 528 11.31 43.99 -24.50
CA ALA A 528 10.29 42.98 -24.24
C ALA A 528 9.57 43.20 -22.89
N ASP A 529 10.08 44.06 -22.01
CA ASP A 529 9.48 44.38 -20.72
C ASP A 529 8.56 45.60 -20.84
N GLU A 530 7.25 45.33 -20.96
CA GLU A 530 6.24 46.37 -21.15
C GLU A 530 6.22 47.39 -20.01
N ALA A 531 6.42 46.95 -18.76
CA ALA A 531 6.40 47.84 -17.60
C ALA A 531 7.63 48.77 -17.59
N ALA A 532 8.81 48.26 -17.95
CA ALA A 532 10.01 49.07 -18.08
C ALA A 532 9.90 50.09 -19.21
N MET A 533 9.38 49.67 -20.37
CA MET A 533 9.14 50.54 -21.50
C MET A 533 8.14 51.66 -21.18
N GLN A 534 7.04 51.33 -20.51
CA GLN A 534 6.06 52.33 -20.05
C GLN A 534 6.68 53.33 -19.07
N ASP A 535 7.53 52.88 -18.13
CA ASP A 535 8.21 53.76 -17.18
C ASP A 535 9.22 54.69 -17.88
N ILE A 536 10.00 54.15 -18.83
CA ILE A 536 10.97 54.93 -19.61
C ILE A 536 10.26 56.00 -20.46
N PHE A 537 9.22 55.61 -21.20
CA PHE A 537 8.45 56.55 -22.02
C PHE A 537 7.73 57.60 -21.16
N GLY A 538 7.07 57.17 -20.08
CA GLY A 538 6.39 58.06 -19.15
C GLY A 538 7.35 59.04 -18.47
N GLY A 539 8.56 58.60 -18.13
CA GLY A 539 9.61 59.44 -17.56
C GLY A 539 10.07 60.54 -18.51
N LEU A 540 10.28 60.21 -19.78
CA LEU A 540 10.62 61.20 -20.82
C LEU A 540 9.47 62.16 -21.10
N ASP A 541 8.24 61.65 -21.21
CA ASP A 541 7.04 62.45 -21.45
C ASP A 541 6.83 63.47 -20.31
N ALA A 542 7.03 63.04 -19.06
CA ALA A 542 6.97 63.90 -17.88
C ALA A 542 8.11 64.93 -17.82
N ALA A 543 9.30 64.60 -18.34
CA ALA A 543 10.42 65.53 -18.41
C ALA A 543 10.28 66.58 -19.53
N GLY A 544 9.54 66.24 -20.58
CA GLY A 544 9.25 67.09 -21.72
C GLY A 544 10.37 67.14 -22.78
N PRO A 545 10.07 67.64 -24.00
CA PRO A 545 10.96 67.52 -25.15
C PRO A 545 12.32 68.23 -24.97
N GLN A 546 12.35 69.31 -24.19
CA GLN A 546 13.58 70.08 -23.93
C GLN A 546 14.59 69.30 -23.08
N VAL A 547 14.13 68.39 -22.23
CA VAL A 547 15.00 67.48 -21.46
C VAL A 547 15.30 66.24 -22.29
N ALA A 548 14.29 65.69 -22.97
CA ALA A 548 14.45 64.49 -23.79
C ALA A 548 15.54 64.63 -24.86
N LYS A 549 15.71 65.82 -25.47
CA LYS A 549 16.79 66.08 -26.45
C LYS A 549 18.21 65.93 -25.89
N ASN A 550 18.35 66.06 -24.57
CA ASN A 550 19.61 65.90 -23.87
C ASN A 550 19.87 64.43 -23.49
N VAL A 551 18.90 63.53 -23.70
CA VAL A 551 19.04 62.10 -23.47
C VAL A 551 19.21 61.38 -24.81
N VAL A 552 20.32 60.66 -24.93
CA VAL A 552 20.66 59.86 -26.11
C VAL A 552 20.64 58.39 -25.71
N PHE A 553 19.90 57.56 -26.44
CA PHE A 553 19.81 56.13 -26.18
C PHE A 553 20.76 55.37 -27.09
N GLU A 554 21.58 54.50 -26.51
CA GLU A 554 22.50 53.62 -27.22
C GLU A 554 21.92 52.21 -27.24
N ILE A 555 21.84 51.63 -28.44
CA ILE A 555 21.38 50.26 -28.65
C ILE A 555 22.44 49.52 -29.46
N THR A 556 22.78 48.30 -29.08
CA THR A 556 23.79 47.54 -29.82
C THR A 556 23.26 47.08 -31.18
N GLU A 557 24.16 46.86 -32.14
CA GLU A 557 23.83 46.29 -33.45
C GLU A 557 23.08 44.96 -33.33
N THR A 558 23.52 44.09 -32.41
CA THR A 558 22.86 42.80 -32.14
C THR A 558 21.42 43.00 -31.68
N THR A 559 21.17 44.00 -30.83
CA THR A 559 19.82 44.33 -30.35
C THR A 559 18.93 44.82 -31.50
N ALA A 560 19.48 45.64 -32.41
CA ALA A 560 18.76 46.11 -33.59
C ALA A 560 18.37 44.98 -34.55
N VAL A 561 19.19 43.93 -34.67
CA VAL A 561 18.93 42.79 -35.57
C VAL A 561 18.03 41.73 -34.92
N THR A 562 18.26 41.38 -33.66
CA THR A 562 17.48 40.33 -32.98
C THR A 562 16.06 40.77 -32.62
N SER A 563 15.86 42.07 -32.42
CA SER A 563 14.59 42.67 -31.98
C SER A 563 14.10 43.75 -32.94
N THR A 564 14.25 43.53 -34.25
CA THR A 564 14.04 44.53 -35.31
C THR A 564 12.76 45.37 -35.18
N GLU A 565 11.60 44.74 -35.03
CA GLU A 565 10.33 45.49 -34.94
C GLU A 565 10.23 46.31 -33.65
N MET A 566 10.72 45.76 -32.53
CA MET A 566 10.74 46.48 -31.26
C MET A 566 11.75 47.64 -31.28
N ALA A 567 12.92 47.46 -31.90
CA ALA A 567 13.93 48.51 -32.07
C ALA A 567 13.44 49.64 -33.00
N LYS A 568 12.70 49.30 -34.07
CA LYS A 568 12.04 50.28 -34.93
C LYS A 568 11.03 51.12 -34.16
N GLU A 569 10.17 50.46 -33.38
CA GLU A 569 9.16 51.17 -32.59
C GLU A 569 9.79 52.01 -31.47
N PHE A 570 10.80 51.48 -30.79
CA PHE A 570 11.60 52.21 -29.81
C PHE A 570 12.21 53.48 -30.42
N SER A 571 12.94 53.36 -31.53
CA SER A 571 13.62 54.52 -32.14
C SER A 571 12.63 55.58 -32.64
N ARG A 572 11.48 55.17 -33.20
CA ARG A 572 10.41 56.09 -33.57
C ARG A 572 9.82 56.79 -32.34
N SER A 573 9.53 56.03 -31.28
CA SER A 573 8.96 56.54 -30.04
C SER A 573 9.90 57.50 -29.31
N MET A 574 11.21 57.27 -29.36
CA MET A 574 12.21 58.21 -28.84
C MET A 574 12.30 59.49 -29.66
N ALA A 575 12.33 59.37 -31.00
CA ALA A 575 12.37 60.52 -31.90
C ALA A 575 11.14 61.43 -31.73
N MET A 576 9.95 60.86 -31.55
CA MET A 576 8.71 61.65 -31.31
C MET A 576 8.78 62.46 -30.01
N ARG A 577 9.53 62.00 -29.02
CA ARG A 577 9.74 62.69 -27.73
C ARG A 577 10.87 63.71 -27.78
N GLY A 578 11.61 63.76 -28.89
CA GLY A 578 12.79 64.61 -29.07
C GLY A 578 14.10 63.98 -28.59
N ALA A 579 14.07 62.75 -28.05
CA ALA A 579 15.27 62.02 -27.69
C ALA A 579 15.98 61.47 -28.94
N ARG A 580 17.29 61.24 -28.81
CA ARG A 580 18.12 60.71 -29.90
C ARG A 580 18.43 59.25 -29.67
N VAL A 581 18.60 58.51 -30.75
CA VAL A 581 19.04 57.11 -30.71
C VAL A 581 20.33 56.97 -31.51
N VAL A 582 21.23 56.16 -30.98
CA VAL A 582 22.55 55.87 -31.52
C VAL A 582 22.71 54.36 -31.58
N LEU A 583 23.27 53.88 -32.68
CA LEU A 583 23.60 52.47 -32.85
C LEU A 583 25.04 52.25 -32.43
N ASP A 584 25.22 51.37 -31.45
CA ASP A 584 26.49 51.04 -30.82
C ASP A 584 27.08 49.72 -31.35
N ASP A 585 28.39 49.52 -31.13
CA ASP A 585 29.18 48.37 -31.57
C ASP A 585 29.13 48.08 -33.09
N PHE A 586 28.93 49.11 -33.92
CA PHE A 586 28.67 48.91 -35.34
C PHE A 586 29.89 48.34 -36.07
N GLY A 587 29.68 47.23 -36.80
CA GLY A 587 30.71 46.53 -37.57
C GLY A 587 31.29 45.29 -36.89
N THR A 588 30.92 45.00 -35.63
CA THR A 588 31.37 43.81 -34.89
C THR A 588 30.46 42.58 -35.11
N GLY A 589 29.27 42.77 -35.69
CA GLY A 589 28.23 41.75 -35.87
C GLY A 589 27.84 41.44 -37.31
N TYR A 590 26.70 40.72 -37.47
CA TYR A 590 26.11 40.32 -38.76
C TYR A 590 25.10 41.34 -39.32
N GLY A 591 25.03 42.55 -38.76
CA GLY A 591 24.02 43.55 -39.09
C GLY A 591 24.16 44.07 -40.51
N SER A 592 23.14 43.81 -41.32
CA SER A 592 23.09 44.33 -42.69
C SER A 592 22.74 45.81 -42.67
N PHE A 593 23.34 46.57 -43.60
CA PHE A 593 22.99 47.98 -43.89
C PHE A 593 21.48 48.21 -44.12
N THR A 594 20.71 47.15 -44.37
CA THR A 594 19.26 47.17 -44.52
C THR A 594 18.55 47.67 -43.26
N GLU A 595 19.04 47.34 -42.06
CA GLU A 595 18.35 47.72 -40.81
C GLU A 595 18.43 49.22 -40.53
N LEU A 596 19.55 49.85 -40.89
CA LEU A 596 19.75 51.30 -40.77
C LEU A 596 18.64 52.11 -41.45
N ARG A 597 18.09 51.60 -42.57
CA ARG A 597 17.03 52.27 -43.32
C ARG A 597 15.75 52.47 -42.51
N HIS A 598 15.48 51.58 -41.56
CA HIS A 598 14.21 51.52 -40.87
C HIS A 598 14.26 52.12 -39.46
N LEU A 599 15.46 52.34 -38.91
CA LEU A 599 15.66 52.92 -37.60
C LEU A 599 15.77 54.44 -37.68
N LYS A 600 15.21 55.15 -36.70
CA LYS A 600 15.38 56.60 -36.55
C LYS A 600 16.63 56.90 -35.72
N LEU A 601 17.78 56.76 -36.36
CA LEU A 601 19.09 57.00 -35.75
C LEU A 601 19.55 58.44 -35.97
N SER A 602 20.40 58.90 -35.05
CA SER A 602 21.08 60.19 -35.12
C SER A 602 22.58 60.06 -35.32
N SER A 603 23.17 58.95 -34.85
CA SER A 603 24.60 58.67 -34.93
C SER A 603 24.87 57.17 -35.02
N LEU A 604 26.03 56.81 -35.53
CA LEU A 604 26.65 55.49 -35.37
C LEU A 604 27.87 55.63 -34.44
N LYS A 605 28.12 54.64 -33.58
CA LYS A 605 29.38 54.50 -32.83
C LYS A 605 30.22 53.38 -33.48
N ILE A 606 31.50 53.66 -33.67
CA ILE A 606 32.47 52.68 -34.15
C ILE A 606 33.15 52.06 -32.94
N ASP A 607 33.07 50.74 -32.83
CA ASP A 607 33.66 49.99 -31.72
C ASP A 607 35.18 50.23 -31.59
N GLN A 608 35.63 50.25 -30.34
CA GLN A 608 37.03 50.49 -29.98
C GLN A 608 38.01 49.45 -30.58
N SER A 609 37.57 48.23 -30.92
CA SER A 609 38.45 47.20 -31.46
C SER A 609 39.06 47.59 -32.82
N PHE A 610 38.28 48.28 -33.66
CA PHE A 610 38.76 48.80 -34.95
C PHE A 610 39.57 50.08 -34.77
N VAL A 611 39.12 50.97 -33.88
CA VAL A 611 39.76 52.28 -33.68
C VAL A 611 41.16 52.15 -33.08
N ARG A 612 41.36 51.23 -32.12
CA ARG A 612 42.66 51.03 -31.47
C ARG A 612 43.77 50.61 -32.43
N ARG A 613 43.44 49.86 -33.48
CA ARG A 613 44.42 49.33 -34.45
C ARG A 613 44.41 50.08 -35.78
N ILE A 614 43.72 51.22 -35.87
CA ILE A 614 43.54 51.98 -37.12
C ILE A 614 44.85 52.45 -37.77
N LEU A 615 45.93 52.58 -36.99
CA LEU A 615 47.26 52.96 -37.47
C LEU A 615 48.12 51.76 -37.89
N GLU A 616 47.77 50.56 -37.43
CA GLU A 616 48.57 49.34 -37.56
C GLU A 616 47.98 48.37 -38.59
N ASP A 617 46.66 48.27 -38.65
CA ASP A 617 45.92 47.30 -39.45
C ASP A 617 45.14 48.00 -40.59
N PRO A 618 45.56 47.83 -41.86
CA PRO A 618 44.87 48.40 -43.00
C PRO A 618 43.44 47.86 -43.21
N ASP A 619 43.09 46.69 -42.67
CA ASP A 619 41.71 46.18 -42.72
C ASP A 619 40.82 46.97 -41.75
N ASP A 620 41.28 47.24 -40.53
CA ASP A 620 40.53 48.05 -39.55
C ASP A 620 40.35 49.49 -40.04
N GLU A 621 41.36 50.10 -40.67
CA GLU A 621 41.21 51.41 -41.32
C GLU A 621 40.11 51.38 -42.40
N ARG A 622 40.06 50.34 -43.23
CA ARG A 622 39.05 50.19 -44.28
C ARG A 622 37.65 50.01 -43.69
N VAL A 623 37.51 49.27 -42.60
CA VAL A 623 36.24 49.11 -41.88
C VAL A 623 35.78 50.47 -41.35
N VAL A 624 36.63 51.19 -40.62
CA VAL A 624 36.34 52.54 -40.09
C VAL A 624 35.90 53.49 -41.20
N ASN A 625 36.66 53.56 -42.30
CA ASN A 625 36.33 54.41 -43.44
C ASN A 625 34.98 54.02 -44.09
N THR A 626 34.69 52.73 -44.19
CA THR A 626 33.41 52.24 -44.73
C THR A 626 32.24 52.67 -43.85
N ILE A 627 32.37 52.54 -42.52
CA ILE A 627 31.34 52.97 -41.58
C ILE A 627 31.10 54.48 -41.70
N ILE A 628 32.15 55.30 -41.81
CA ILE A 628 32.03 56.75 -41.99
C ILE A 628 31.30 57.10 -43.29
N VAL A 629 31.66 56.44 -44.41
CA VAL A 629 30.99 56.66 -45.70
C VAL A 629 29.52 56.30 -45.61
N VAL A 630 29.18 55.17 -44.98
CA VAL A 630 27.79 54.74 -44.79
C VAL A 630 27.02 55.72 -43.94
N ALA A 631 27.57 56.14 -42.78
CA ALA A 631 26.94 57.14 -41.92
C ALA A 631 26.62 58.43 -42.70
N ARG A 632 27.57 58.91 -43.50
CA ARG A 632 27.39 60.10 -44.35
C ARG A 632 26.27 59.93 -45.38
N VAL A 633 26.15 58.76 -46.02
CA VAL A 633 25.07 58.46 -46.98
C VAL A 633 23.69 58.52 -46.31
N TYR A 634 23.59 58.07 -45.06
CA TYR A 634 22.35 58.11 -44.28
C TYR A 634 22.13 59.43 -43.51
N GLY A 635 23.05 60.38 -43.60
CA GLY A 635 22.98 61.65 -42.87
C GLY A 635 23.15 61.49 -41.34
N LEU A 636 23.88 60.46 -40.90
CA LEU A 636 24.17 60.16 -39.50
C LEU A 636 25.54 60.73 -39.13
N SER A 637 25.69 61.20 -37.89
CA SER A 637 27.02 61.50 -37.34
C SER A 637 27.76 60.22 -36.95
N VAL A 638 29.07 60.32 -36.77
CA VAL A 638 29.94 59.22 -36.33
C VAL A 638 30.63 59.59 -35.03
N VAL A 639 30.58 58.67 -34.07
CA VAL A 639 31.40 58.71 -32.86
C VAL A 639 32.41 57.56 -32.93
N ALA A 640 33.69 57.84 -32.80
CA ALA A 640 34.73 56.80 -32.71
C ALA A 640 35.09 56.53 -31.24
N GLU A 641 35.02 55.28 -30.82
CA GLU A 641 35.35 54.87 -29.45
C GLU A 641 36.80 54.43 -29.29
N GLY A 642 37.30 54.38 -28.05
CA GLY A 642 38.64 53.85 -27.77
C GLY A 642 39.79 54.72 -28.29
N VAL A 643 39.57 56.03 -28.45
CA VAL A 643 40.63 56.96 -28.87
C VAL A 643 41.60 57.22 -27.72
N GLU A 644 42.81 56.67 -27.85
CA GLU A 644 43.84 56.70 -26.80
C GLU A 644 45.04 57.59 -27.12
N SER A 645 45.19 58.05 -28.37
CA SER A 645 46.31 58.90 -28.80
C SER A 645 45.90 60.01 -29.77
N GLU A 646 46.70 61.08 -29.84
CA GLU A 646 46.48 62.19 -30.78
C GLU A 646 46.64 61.75 -32.25
N GLU A 647 47.48 60.75 -32.51
CA GLU A 647 47.67 60.18 -33.85
C GLU A 647 46.41 59.45 -34.33
N ILE A 648 45.76 58.66 -33.45
CA ILE A 648 44.48 58.01 -33.74
C ILE A 648 43.42 59.08 -34.02
N LEU A 649 43.36 60.13 -33.19
CA LEU A 649 42.41 61.23 -33.37
C LEU A 649 42.62 61.96 -34.72
N ALA A 650 43.88 62.25 -35.09
CA ALA A 650 44.21 62.89 -36.35
C ALA A 650 43.82 62.01 -37.55
N LYS A 651 44.02 60.68 -37.45
CA LYS A 651 43.60 59.73 -38.48
C LYS A 651 42.08 59.72 -38.65
N LEU A 652 41.32 59.67 -37.55
CA LEU A 652 39.86 59.71 -37.55
C LEU A 652 39.32 61.03 -38.13
N ALA A 653 39.95 62.15 -37.78
CA ALA A 653 39.62 63.46 -38.34
C ALA A 653 39.82 63.50 -39.87
N ALA A 654 40.93 62.92 -40.37
CA ALA A 654 41.22 62.84 -41.80
C ALA A 654 40.22 61.95 -42.56
N LEU A 655 39.73 60.87 -41.93
CA LEU A 655 38.69 60.01 -42.49
C LEU A 655 37.30 60.65 -42.42
N GLY A 656 37.11 61.66 -41.56
CA GLY A 656 35.89 62.45 -41.45
C GLY A 656 34.90 61.92 -40.40
N ALA A 657 35.40 61.37 -39.29
CA ALA A 657 34.59 61.17 -38.08
C ALA A 657 34.25 62.54 -37.42
N ASP A 658 33.07 62.64 -36.82
CA ASP A 658 32.59 63.91 -36.23
C ASP A 658 33.00 64.04 -34.76
N ARG A 659 32.89 62.94 -34.01
CA ARG A 659 33.07 62.89 -32.56
C ARG A 659 33.96 61.74 -32.15
N ALA A 660 34.60 61.87 -30.99
CA ALA A 660 35.46 60.85 -30.43
C ALA A 660 35.23 60.68 -28.92
N GLN A 661 35.42 59.46 -28.45
CA GLN A 661 35.39 59.07 -27.05
C GLN A 661 36.58 58.15 -26.77
N GLY A 662 37.23 58.34 -25.63
CA GLY A 662 38.36 57.50 -25.25
C GLY A 662 39.23 58.13 -24.16
N TYR A 663 40.26 57.39 -23.75
CA TYR A 663 41.13 57.80 -22.64
C TYR A 663 41.99 59.02 -22.93
N LEU A 664 42.12 59.41 -24.20
CA LEU A 664 42.74 60.68 -24.59
C LEU A 664 42.03 61.88 -23.94
N PHE A 665 40.69 61.83 -23.85
CA PHE A 665 39.87 62.95 -23.35
C PHE A 665 39.49 62.78 -21.87
N GLY A 666 39.32 61.53 -21.43
CA GLY A 666 38.97 61.23 -20.06
C GLY A 666 38.64 59.76 -19.86
N LYS A 667 39.09 59.20 -18.74
CA LYS A 667 38.61 57.90 -18.28
C LYS A 667 37.21 58.07 -17.67
N PRO A 668 36.37 57.03 -17.65
CA PRO A 668 35.11 57.06 -16.92
C PRO A 668 35.32 57.51 -15.47
N ALA A 669 34.59 58.52 -15.04
CA ALA A 669 34.66 59.10 -13.69
C ALA A 669 33.27 59.15 -13.04
N PRO A 670 33.14 59.14 -11.70
CA PRO A 670 31.85 59.25 -11.03
C PRO A 670 31.08 60.51 -11.46
N VAL A 671 29.76 60.39 -11.62
CA VAL A 671 28.88 61.53 -11.86
C VAL A 671 28.44 62.12 -10.52
N ASP A 672 28.84 63.38 -10.26
CA ASP A 672 28.40 64.17 -9.11
C ASP A 672 26.88 64.40 -9.08
#